data_AF-A0A0Q9PN13-F1
#
_entry.id   AF-A0A0Q9PN13-F1
#
_cell.length_a   1.000
_cell.length_b   1.000
_cell.length_c   1.000
_cell.angle_alpha   90.00
_cell.angle_beta   90.00
_cell.angle_gamma   90.00
#
_symmetry.space_group_name_H-M   'P 1'
#
loop_
_entity.id
_entity.type
_entity.pdbx_description
1 polymer ?
#
loop_
_entity_poly.entity_id
_entity_poly.type
_entity_poly.pdbx_seq_one_letter_code
_entity_poly.pdbx_strand_id
1 'polypeptide(L)'
;MVKIGLVSILATSSILVANTQAEAAGVKALTMGEAIKQGLQKSPQLRDARTDILKKRIELEQAQHTVNNEAAKAAGLFAKPHNLSQDIGTRMKVPDARSQLYLAQENLRQQADSTRYEIEKSYLTAYQDAVVEERSRKKVEEAKTSVDTVRKKRKFGLADAAEQDKVDKMLEKAASDYKQAQLTAKSSRLALGKLLQLDMENKVELSFQPDYADLNQSMLPAYLSMGQKTTLSLLRDTESRRLADEKLNTTRDLYSSKFGPARMRVMDGLFKEQEIDMELFQASYDETLGRVKEDWQGFFMLLGFIPIPKSLLQGEFDGLRYLDDLKNALPLATMEQNKAQLQEKESRIAVIAAVRQSFLEAKGAEEAYAQALRDKDIAVTNLDKANQKVKLSLMKSEELQAFKDAVDQADQQIVSAQIAYKMVLGKLDQGTGGAVNRTLREGILPYRDLDDGLSPMKPQKPKAPLGTWKLKPVVGQLLSDFSISVSKKLGATDYAVFTTDGKKVGKRTKINKSLRNLTLKFSQIDQIKVVLYNKGKVIQTLPLDGKGSTGQLIAASAADGATSGDASGSAGADGSAGTDGQAGSNGNNGNTGSTGSTGNTGSNGNQGNAGSNGGKGNTGAGGTNGAGSGSSAGQAGVENGGDDGNGTDDTAENAGQGEDSDGENEGLGTVIIGSYKVKLEALTPEAFNAATATMASSGQGMVYQSDAPGAPWIGMEDVLDPSALTNPSSSAVLSQKAVDTLKVTVEIKEPGAIASLETPEQLQGKIDTLKQDIEKLEAAKTTAVAAMKLSEIADLAVQIKDAQAQLGMLEALLKGDAKAALAQMALVNNPDALIAALSEEDASPAEPGDGNSGGDGTPAANGQASEDQLAAQAELQQQKLEQALAAGEPEAAAALLQPLLATQAQLADAQVGASEGLASLAAAKQKLQAALSEAQAQQDAERVATLTRSIEAVDSAKLSTQKAALFAKLDAVQLLLAELPANEAVQAQLEQQVEKLLGDLQLQEKTKYAPEEQQELAAVAESLASITSIPAATGSANSAEVPVTIQPLSAENVLSSNISIKFAAPPVIINGQAYLPIRSVSESFGAAVDWDPESFTVTVSTEYTTITSSINQVTAYIDGQPIVIDGPSLLLDGRTYVPLRFISESLGLGVDWNAAMQIIQITN
;
A
#
# COMPACT_ATOMS: atom_id res chain seq x y z
N MET A 1 48.32 -11.83 45.07
CA MET A 1 49.52 -11.00 45.30
C MET A 1 50.04 -10.64 43.91
N VAL A 2 50.11 -9.40 43.45
CA VAL A 2 50.78 -8.19 43.96
C VAL A 2 49.99 -6.94 43.52
N LYS A 3 49.95 -5.91 44.38
CA LYS A 3 49.35 -4.56 44.17
C LYS A 3 50.21 -3.74 43.20
N ILE A 4 49.64 -2.84 42.38
CA ILE A 4 49.56 -1.36 42.49
C ILE A 4 48.98 -0.92 41.11
N GLY A 5 48.09 0.05 40.91
CA GLY A 5 47.48 1.08 41.75
C GLY A 5 46.33 1.79 41.03
N LEU A 6 45.53 2.50 41.82
CA LEU A 6 44.42 3.39 41.48
C LEU A 6 44.71 4.35 40.30
N VAL A 7 43.69 4.58 39.45
CA VAL A 7 43.07 5.91 39.27
C VAL A 7 41.57 5.72 39.00
N SER A 8 40.76 5.97 40.02
CA SER A 8 39.31 6.14 39.90
C SER A 8 39.01 7.60 39.57
N ILE A 9 38.39 7.88 38.42
CA ILE A 9 37.67 9.14 38.20
C ILE A 9 36.19 8.85 38.49
N LEU A 10 35.91 8.72 39.79
CA LEU A 10 34.58 8.93 40.33
C LEU A 10 34.39 10.44 40.40
N ALA A 11 33.69 11.02 39.43
CA ALA A 11 33.07 12.31 39.61
C ALA A 11 31.85 12.13 40.52
N THR A 12 32.12 12.02 41.81
CA THR A 12 31.17 12.30 42.88
C THR A 12 30.77 13.76 42.78
N SER A 13 29.64 14.07 42.13
CA SER A 13 28.85 15.23 42.52
C SER A 13 28.01 14.81 43.70
N SER A 14 28.58 15.08 44.88
CA SER A 14 28.00 14.90 46.19
C SER A 14 26.54 15.35 46.21
N ILE A 15 25.65 14.40 46.50
CA ILE A 15 24.36 14.65 47.12
C ILE A 15 24.69 15.21 48.50
N LEU A 16 24.79 16.53 48.60
CA LEU A 16 24.57 17.19 49.88
C LEU A 16 23.06 17.21 50.08
N VAL A 17 22.57 16.29 50.92
CA VAL A 17 21.30 16.48 51.62
C VAL A 17 21.50 17.67 52.56
N ALA A 18 21.40 18.86 52.02
CA ALA A 18 21.07 20.04 52.81
C ALA A 18 19.54 20.02 52.91
N ASN A 19 19.05 19.40 53.98
CA ASN A 19 17.69 19.61 54.46
C ASN A 19 17.64 21.04 55.02
N THR A 20 17.70 22.05 54.14
CA THR A 20 17.37 23.42 54.49
C THR A 20 15.88 23.54 54.28
N GLN A 21 15.15 23.61 55.40
CA GLN A 21 13.97 24.45 55.49
C GLN A 21 14.41 25.87 55.08
N ALA A 22 14.41 26.14 53.77
CA ALA A 22 14.55 27.47 53.23
C ALA A 22 13.12 27.94 52.94
N GLU A 23 12.64 28.70 53.92
CA GLU A 23 11.58 29.70 53.89
C GLU A 23 10.90 29.97 52.54
N ALA A 24 9.59 30.11 52.64
CA ALA A 24 8.66 30.71 51.69
C ALA A 24 9.07 32.14 51.28
N ALA A 25 10.16 32.30 50.54
CA ALA A 25 10.44 33.50 49.77
C ALA A 25 9.59 33.41 48.49
N GLY A 26 8.40 34.01 48.52
CA GLY A 26 7.52 34.08 47.35
C GLY A 26 8.27 34.66 46.14
N VAL A 27 8.18 33.97 45.00
CA VAL A 27 8.77 34.42 43.73
C VAL A 27 8.09 35.74 43.33
N LYS A 28 8.82 36.85 43.31
CA LYS A 28 8.26 38.16 42.98
C LYS A 28 8.10 38.37 41.47
N ALA A 29 9.04 37.89 40.69
CA ALA A 29 9.03 37.94 39.23
C ALA A 29 9.58 36.63 38.66
N LEU A 30 9.06 36.21 37.52
CA LEU A 30 9.46 34.97 36.84
C LEU A 30 9.43 35.19 35.33
N THR A 31 10.56 34.98 34.66
CA THR A 31 10.65 34.99 33.19
C THR A 31 10.32 33.61 32.61
N MET A 32 9.95 33.56 31.32
CA MET A 32 9.66 32.29 30.64
C MET A 32 10.89 31.36 30.62
N GLY A 33 12.08 31.90 30.38
CA GLY A 33 13.34 31.12 30.40
C GLY A 33 13.65 30.52 31.78
N GLU A 34 13.42 31.28 32.85
CA GLU A 34 13.56 30.77 34.22
C GLU A 34 12.53 29.70 34.55
N ALA A 35 11.27 29.89 34.11
CA ALA A 35 10.21 28.90 34.27
C ALA A 35 10.59 27.58 33.57
N ILE A 36 11.01 27.63 32.30
CA ILE A 36 11.46 26.45 31.55
C ILE A 36 12.63 25.78 32.27
N LYS A 37 13.65 26.54 32.66
CA LYS A 37 14.84 26.00 33.35
C LYS A 37 14.45 25.29 34.65
N GLN A 38 13.61 25.90 35.47
CA GLN A 38 13.17 25.29 36.74
C GLN A 38 12.27 24.08 36.53
N GLY A 39 11.30 24.16 35.61
CA GLY A 39 10.39 23.06 35.32
C GLY A 39 11.11 21.83 34.76
N LEU A 40 12.06 22.02 33.82
CA LEU A 40 12.88 20.92 33.30
C LEU A 40 13.83 20.32 34.36
N GLN A 41 14.30 21.10 35.32
CA GLN A 41 15.14 20.60 36.42
C GLN A 41 14.34 19.76 37.43
N LYS A 42 13.11 20.20 37.75
CA LYS A 42 12.27 19.58 38.78
C LYS A 42 11.27 18.54 38.26
N SER A 43 11.12 18.41 36.93
CA SER A 43 10.18 17.46 36.31
C SER A 43 10.42 16.02 36.80
N PRO A 44 9.41 15.38 37.43
CA PRO A 44 9.47 13.97 37.79
C PRO A 44 9.63 13.08 36.55
N GLN A 45 8.96 13.41 35.45
CA GLN A 45 9.04 12.64 34.20
C GLN A 45 10.48 12.58 33.67
N LEU A 46 11.19 13.71 33.63
CA LEU A 46 12.57 13.75 33.16
C LEU A 46 13.54 13.07 34.12
N ARG A 47 13.29 13.12 35.43
CA ARG A 47 14.07 12.36 36.41
C ARG A 47 13.90 10.85 36.22
N ASP A 48 12.67 10.41 35.98
CA ASP A 48 12.34 9.00 35.80
C ASP A 48 12.92 8.49 34.46
N ALA A 49 12.84 9.27 33.38
CA ALA A 49 13.50 8.97 32.10
C ALA A 49 15.04 8.91 32.20
N ARG A 50 15.67 9.83 32.96
CA ARG A 50 17.12 9.74 33.24
C ARG A 50 17.48 8.47 34.02
N THR A 51 16.61 8.05 34.93
CA THR A 51 16.78 6.80 35.69
C THR A 51 16.64 5.59 34.77
N ASP A 52 15.70 5.62 33.83
CA ASP A 52 15.53 4.58 32.83
C ASP A 52 16.76 4.44 31.93
N ILE A 53 17.34 5.55 31.46
CA ILE A 53 18.62 5.53 30.72
C ILE A 53 19.73 4.87 31.53
N LEU A 54 19.83 5.14 32.84
CA LEU A 54 20.82 4.49 33.70
C LEU A 54 20.58 2.97 33.78
N LYS A 55 19.32 2.54 33.91
CA LYS A 55 18.95 1.12 33.88
C LYS A 55 19.33 0.48 32.55
N LYS A 56 18.96 1.09 31.42
CA LYS A 56 19.30 0.60 30.07
C LYS A 56 20.80 0.55 29.81
N ARG A 57 21.58 1.47 30.38
CA ARG A 57 23.05 1.40 30.35
C ARG A 57 23.59 0.21 31.13
N ILE A 58 23.09 -0.04 32.33
CA ILE A 58 23.47 -1.20 33.14
C ILE A 58 23.08 -2.51 32.43
N GLU A 59 21.88 -2.57 31.82
CA GLU A 59 21.44 -3.71 31.01
C GLU A 59 22.37 -3.95 29.81
N LEU A 60 22.83 -2.89 29.13
CA LEU A 60 23.82 -3.00 28.06
C LEU A 60 25.18 -3.52 28.56
N GLU A 61 25.68 -3.04 29.69
CA GLU A 61 26.91 -3.55 30.32
C GLU A 61 26.76 -5.04 30.69
N GLN A 62 25.62 -5.41 31.29
CA GLN A 62 25.31 -6.80 31.63
C GLN A 62 25.21 -7.69 30.38
N ALA A 63 24.60 -7.21 29.30
CA ALA A 63 24.55 -7.90 28.02
C ALA A 63 25.96 -8.14 27.47
N GLN A 64 26.83 -7.13 27.48
CA GLN A 64 28.23 -7.26 27.04
C GLN A 64 29.02 -8.27 27.87
N HIS A 65 28.89 -8.21 29.20
CA HIS A 65 29.53 -9.19 30.09
C HIS A 65 29.00 -10.61 29.85
N THR A 66 27.70 -10.76 29.61
CA THR A 66 27.07 -12.05 29.33
C THR A 66 27.62 -12.64 28.02
N VAL A 67 27.65 -11.86 26.95
CA VAL A 67 28.20 -12.29 25.65
C VAL A 67 29.68 -12.64 25.76
N ASN A 68 30.49 -11.82 26.46
CA ASN A 68 31.92 -12.09 26.65
C ASN A 68 32.16 -13.38 27.48
N ASN A 69 31.36 -13.58 28.53
CA ASN A 69 31.44 -14.78 29.36
C ASN A 69 31.00 -16.04 28.59
N GLU A 70 29.94 -15.93 27.78
CA GLU A 70 29.48 -17.02 26.91
C GLU A 70 30.54 -17.35 25.83
N ALA A 71 31.15 -16.34 25.22
CA ALA A 71 32.26 -16.51 24.28
C ALA A 71 33.50 -17.17 24.92
N ALA A 72 33.87 -16.77 26.14
CA ALA A 72 34.98 -17.37 26.88
C ALA A 72 34.69 -18.84 27.26
N LYS A 73 33.45 -19.17 27.62
CA LYS A 73 33.02 -20.55 27.87
C LYS A 73 33.04 -21.39 26.59
N ALA A 74 32.63 -20.81 25.46
CA ALA A 74 32.64 -21.47 24.15
C ALA A 74 34.06 -21.77 23.63
N ALA A 75 35.09 -21.04 24.09
CA ALA A 75 36.49 -21.23 23.69
C ALA A 75 37.24 -22.31 24.51
N GLY A 76 36.63 -22.90 25.54
CA GLY A 76 37.27 -23.92 26.38
C GLY A 76 37.31 -25.31 25.73
N LEU A 77 38.32 -26.13 26.08
CA LEU A 77 38.47 -27.52 25.57
C LEU A 77 37.27 -28.45 25.89
N PHE A 78 36.38 -28.05 26.81
CA PHE A 78 35.19 -28.80 27.21
C PHE A 78 33.91 -27.96 27.03
N ALA A 79 33.92 -27.02 26.07
CA ALA A 79 32.76 -26.19 25.77
C ALA A 79 31.54 -27.05 25.39
N LYS A 80 30.39 -26.76 26.00
CA LYS A 80 29.13 -27.39 25.60
C LYS A 80 28.69 -26.78 24.27
N PRO A 81 28.24 -27.60 23.29
CA PRO A 81 27.71 -27.09 22.04
C PRO A 81 26.38 -26.35 22.25
N HIS A 82 26.12 -25.33 21.42
CA HIS A 82 24.91 -24.51 21.46
C HIS A 82 24.00 -24.80 20.26
N ASN A 83 22.70 -24.58 20.45
CA ASN A 83 21.69 -24.60 19.38
C ASN A 83 21.48 -23.19 18.77
N LEU A 84 20.72 -23.12 17.68
CA LEU A 84 20.54 -21.89 16.92
C LEU A 84 19.85 -20.78 17.72
N SER A 85 18.83 -21.10 18.53
CA SER A 85 18.13 -20.09 19.34
C SER A 85 19.06 -19.44 20.38
N GLN A 86 19.90 -20.25 21.03
CA GLN A 86 20.89 -19.73 21.98
C GLN A 86 21.92 -18.84 21.29
N ASP A 87 22.44 -19.23 20.13
CA ASP A 87 23.43 -18.44 19.40
C ASP A 87 22.84 -17.11 18.87
N ILE A 88 21.62 -17.13 18.32
CA ILE A 88 20.90 -15.91 17.90
C ILE A 88 20.65 -15.02 19.12
N GLY A 89 20.10 -15.58 20.20
CA GLY A 89 19.79 -14.85 21.42
C GLY A 89 21.04 -14.20 22.04
N THR A 90 22.14 -14.93 22.11
CA THR A 90 23.42 -14.40 22.59
C THR A 90 23.94 -13.27 21.70
N ARG A 91 23.89 -13.40 20.37
CA ARG A 91 24.37 -12.36 19.45
C ARG A 91 23.47 -11.11 19.44
N MET A 92 22.15 -11.27 19.62
CA MET A 92 21.19 -10.15 19.64
C MET A 92 21.11 -9.40 20.97
N LYS A 93 21.55 -9.99 22.10
CA LYS A 93 21.55 -9.34 23.44
C LYS A 93 22.15 -7.92 23.43
N VAL A 94 23.30 -7.72 22.77
CA VAL A 94 23.98 -6.41 22.75
C VAL A 94 23.29 -5.43 21.79
N PRO A 95 22.98 -5.78 20.52
CA PRO A 95 22.17 -4.95 19.64
C PRO A 95 20.84 -4.50 20.25
N ASP A 96 20.11 -5.40 20.90
CA ASP A 96 18.82 -5.11 21.54
C ASP A 96 18.99 -4.12 22.69
N ALA A 97 19.94 -4.38 23.60
CA ALA A 97 20.21 -3.48 24.72
C ALA A 97 20.70 -2.10 24.26
N ARG A 98 21.48 -2.03 23.16
CA ARG A 98 21.89 -0.75 22.54
C ARG A 98 20.70 0.02 21.98
N SER A 99 19.82 -0.67 21.25
CA SER A 99 18.60 -0.06 20.71
C SER A 99 17.71 0.51 21.81
N GLN A 100 17.49 -0.26 22.88
CA GLN A 100 16.71 0.19 24.03
C GLN A 100 17.35 1.40 24.73
N LEU A 101 18.68 1.45 24.86
CA LEU A 101 19.36 2.62 25.40
C LEU A 101 19.19 3.85 24.50
N TYR A 102 19.32 3.69 23.19
CA TYR A 102 19.11 4.77 22.22
C TYR A 102 17.67 5.31 22.28
N LEU A 103 16.66 4.43 22.26
CA LEU A 103 15.26 4.84 22.36
C LEU A 103 14.94 5.49 23.71
N ALA A 104 15.56 5.05 24.81
CA ALA A 104 15.43 5.71 26.11
C ALA A 104 16.05 7.12 26.12
N GLN A 105 17.18 7.33 25.43
CA GLN A 105 17.80 8.65 25.24
C GLN A 105 16.91 9.58 24.42
N GLU A 106 16.37 9.11 23.30
CA GLU A 106 15.47 9.90 22.45
C GLU A 106 14.12 10.17 23.12
N ASN A 107 13.61 9.23 23.91
CA ASN A 107 12.43 9.45 24.74
C ASN A 107 12.67 10.54 25.79
N LEU A 108 13.84 10.58 26.45
CA LEU A 108 14.17 11.70 27.35
C LEU A 108 14.18 13.04 26.60
N ARG A 109 14.74 13.07 25.38
CA ARG A 109 14.77 14.27 24.53
C ARG A 109 13.35 14.74 24.19
N GLN A 110 12.50 13.86 23.67
CA GLN A 110 11.12 14.17 23.32
C GLN A 110 10.30 14.59 24.56
N GLN A 111 10.49 13.93 25.71
CA GLN A 111 9.85 14.33 26.95
C GLN A 111 10.32 15.71 27.42
N ALA A 112 11.59 16.06 27.20
CA ALA A 112 12.09 17.40 27.52
C ALA A 112 11.45 18.46 26.63
N ASP A 113 11.33 18.21 25.32
CA ASP A 113 10.66 19.09 24.36
C ASP A 113 9.17 19.26 24.71
N SER A 114 8.47 18.15 25.02
CA SER A 114 7.07 18.17 25.44
C SER A 114 6.88 18.91 26.77
N THR A 115 7.72 18.65 27.77
CA THR A 115 7.66 19.35 29.07
C THR A 115 7.92 20.85 28.89
N ARG A 116 8.88 21.21 28.02
CA ARG A 116 9.16 22.60 27.69
C ARG A 116 7.94 23.27 27.06
N TYR A 117 7.34 22.67 26.05
CA TYR A 117 6.13 23.20 25.41
C TYR A 117 4.98 23.39 26.40
N GLU A 118 4.72 22.43 27.29
CA GLU A 118 3.68 22.55 28.32
C GLU A 118 3.95 23.70 29.31
N ILE A 119 5.21 23.90 29.70
CA ILE A 119 5.61 25.04 30.55
C ILE A 119 5.43 26.36 29.79
N GLU A 120 5.87 26.44 28.52
CA GLU A 120 5.72 27.62 27.68
C GLU A 120 4.24 28.00 27.51
N LYS A 121 3.41 27.02 27.15
CA LYS A 121 1.96 27.19 27.03
C LYS A 121 1.33 27.66 28.33
N SER A 122 1.61 26.98 29.45
CA SER A 122 1.06 27.36 30.76
C SER A 122 1.54 28.75 31.22
N TYR A 123 2.78 29.12 30.90
CA TYR A 123 3.33 30.44 31.19
C TYR A 123 2.61 31.53 30.39
N LEU A 124 2.42 31.31 29.09
CA LEU A 124 1.73 32.23 28.21
C LEU A 124 0.26 32.42 28.60
N THR A 125 -0.44 31.34 29.00
CA THR A 125 -1.80 31.43 29.54
C THR A 125 -1.85 32.25 30.83
N ALA A 126 -0.95 31.97 31.78
CA ALA A 126 -0.89 32.73 33.04
C ALA A 126 -0.57 34.21 32.80
N TYR A 127 0.30 34.52 31.83
CA TYR A 127 0.59 35.88 31.41
C TYR A 127 -0.63 36.56 30.78
N GLN A 128 -1.33 35.89 29.86
CA GLN A 128 -2.54 36.40 29.22
C GLN A 128 -3.61 36.76 30.25
N ASP A 129 -3.87 35.86 31.20
CA ASP A 129 -4.87 36.08 32.25
C ASP A 129 -4.46 37.20 33.21
N ALA A 130 -3.16 37.33 33.53
CA ALA A 130 -2.66 38.44 34.35
C ALA A 130 -2.86 39.80 33.64
N VAL A 131 -2.67 39.86 32.31
CA VAL A 131 -2.96 41.05 31.51
C VAL A 131 -4.46 41.38 31.52
N VAL A 132 -5.32 40.36 31.44
CA VAL A 132 -6.79 40.54 31.52
C VAL A 132 -7.21 41.02 32.92
N GLU A 133 -6.66 40.45 33.99
CA GLU A 133 -6.89 40.89 35.38
C GLU A 133 -6.52 42.37 35.57
N GLU A 134 -5.33 42.76 35.12
CA GLU A 134 -4.83 44.15 35.19
C GLU A 134 -5.75 45.11 34.43
N ARG A 135 -6.19 44.72 33.23
CA ARG A 135 -7.10 45.51 32.40
C ARG A 135 -8.47 45.67 33.07
N SER A 136 -9.05 44.58 33.57
CA SER A 136 -10.33 44.63 34.28
C SER A 136 -10.25 45.48 35.54
N ARG A 137 -9.10 45.51 36.24
CA ARG A 137 -8.87 46.42 37.37
C ARG A 137 -8.93 47.88 36.93
N LYS A 138 -8.27 48.25 35.83
CA LYS A 138 -8.31 49.63 35.30
C LYS A 138 -9.75 50.07 34.97
N LYS A 139 -10.54 49.20 34.34
CA LYS A 139 -11.96 49.47 34.04
C LYS A 139 -12.80 49.70 35.30
N VAL A 140 -12.51 49.00 36.40
CA VAL A 140 -13.17 49.25 37.70
C VAL A 140 -12.81 50.64 38.23
N GLU A 141 -11.54 51.06 38.17
CA GLU A 141 -11.12 52.38 38.63
C GLU A 141 -11.71 53.52 37.77
N GLU A 142 -11.80 53.32 36.46
CA GLU A 142 -12.49 54.23 35.54
C GLU A 142 -13.98 54.33 35.88
N ALA A 143 -14.67 53.19 36.07
CA ALA A 143 -16.08 53.17 36.45
C ALA A 143 -16.33 53.86 37.80
N LYS A 144 -15.45 53.65 38.80
CA LYS A 144 -15.51 54.38 40.08
C LYS A 144 -15.39 55.89 39.90
N THR A 145 -14.46 56.32 39.05
CA THR A 145 -14.25 57.74 38.74
C THR A 145 -15.49 58.35 38.07
N SER A 146 -16.13 57.61 37.16
CA SER A 146 -17.39 58.03 36.54
C SER A 146 -18.53 58.13 37.54
N VAL A 147 -18.67 57.15 38.45
CA VAL A 147 -19.65 57.19 39.55
C VAL A 147 -19.43 58.42 40.44
N ASP A 148 -18.20 58.70 40.85
CA ASP A 148 -17.89 59.86 41.69
C ASP A 148 -18.15 61.20 40.97
N THR A 149 -17.93 61.23 39.66
CA THR A 149 -18.21 62.41 38.82
C THR A 149 -19.72 62.67 38.72
N VAL A 150 -20.52 61.65 38.39
CA VAL A 150 -21.99 61.78 38.31
C VAL A 150 -22.57 62.10 39.68
N ARG A 151 -22.08 61.47 40.75
CA ARG A 151 -22.46 61.78 42.13
C ARG A 151 -22.21 63.24 42.50
N LYS A 152 -21.09 63.82 42.06
CA LYS A 152 -20.81 65.26 42.22
C LYS A 152 -21.77 66.11 41.40
N LYS A 153 -22.00 65.81 40.12
CA LYS A 153 -22.96 66.54 39.26
C LYS A 153 -24.37 66.55 39.84
N ARG A 154 -24.81 65.43 40.40
CA ARG A 154 -26.13 65.29 41.05
C ARG A 154 -26.28 66.21 42.26
N LYS A 155 -25.22 66.44 43.04
CA LYS A 155 -25.24 67.42 44.15
C LYS A 155 -25.48 68.86 43.69
N PHE A 156 -25.18 69.17 42.43
CA PHE A 156 -25.40 70.49 41.83
C PHE A 156 -26.61 70.54 40.89
N GLY A 157 -27.44 69.49 40.85
CA GLY A 157 -28.61 69.42 39.95
C GLY A 157 -28.28 69.25 38.47
N LEU A 158 -27.05 68.84 38.14
CA LEU A 158 -26.54 68.71 36.76
C LEU A 158 -26.60 67.28 36.20
N ALA A 159 -27.18 66.33 36.93
CA ALA A 159 -27.38 64.94 36.52
C ALA A 159 -28.64 64.38 37.20
N ASP A 160 -29.32 63.42 36.55
CA ASP A 160 -30.56 62.81 37.05
C ASP A 160 -30.33 61.43 37.71
N ALA A 161 -31.42 60.80 38.17
CA ALA A 161 -31.36 59.49 38.82
C ALA A 161 -31.06 58.33 37.84
N ALA A 162 -31.45 58.47 36.56
CA ALA A 162 -31.22 57.46 35.54
C ALA A 162 -29.74 57.40 35.12
N GLU A 163 -29.08 58.56 35.04
CA GLU A 163 -27.65 58.65 34.76
C GLU A 163 -26.81 58.02 35.88
N GLN A 164 -27.22 58.21 37.15
CA GLN A 164 -26.61 57.55 38.31
C GLN A 164 -26.78 56.02 38.26
N ASP A 165 -27.99 55.53 38.01
CA ASP A 165 -28.28 54.09 37.91
C ASP A 165 -27.45 53.42 36.79
N LYS A 166 -27.26 54.12 35.67
CA LYS A 166 -26.42 53.66 34.57
C LYS A 166 -24.95 53.47 34.98
N VAL A 167 -24.33 54.46 35.63
CA VAL A 167 -22.93 54.35 36.04
C VAL A 167 -22.72 53.37 37.18
N ASP A 168 -23.70 53.22 38.08
CA ASP A 168 -23.66 52.23 39.16
C ASP A 168 -23.72 50.79 38.60
N LYS A 169 -24.59 50.53 37.60
CA LYS A 169 -24.61 49.25 36.86
C LYS A 169 -23.31 48.98 36.12
N MET A 170 -22.69 50.01 35.53
CA MET A 170 -21.38 49.86 34.87
C MET A 170 -20.28 49.48 35.87
N LEU A 171 -20.27 50.08 37.06
CA LEU A 171 -19.33 49.73 38.13
C LEU A 171 -19.57 48.31 38.64
N GLU A 172 -20.82 47.91 38.86
CA GLU A 172 -21.18 46.55 39.29
C GLU A 172 -20.70 45.51 38.28
N LYS A 173 -20.97 45.73 36.98
CA LYS A 173 -20.48 44.87 35.91
C LYS A 173 -18.95 44.80 35.88
N ALA A 174 -18.27 45.94 35.90
CA ALA A 174 -16.81 45.99 35.90
C ALA A 174 -16.20 45.26 37.11
N ALA A 175 -16.82 45.39 38.28
CA ALA A 175 -16.38 44.71 39.50
C ALA A 175 -16.58 43.19 39.41
N SER A 176 -17.69 42.73 38.83
CA SER A 176 -17.93 41.32 38.54
C SER A 176 -16.89 40.75 37.57
N ASP A 177 -16.68 41.42 36.43
CA ASP A 177 -15.70 41.02 35.41
C ASP A 177 -14.27 40.95 35.98
N TYR A 178 -13.90 41.91 36.84
CA TYR A 178 -12.61 41.90 37.54
C TYR A 178 -12.47 40.71 38.50
N LYS A 179 -13.52 40.40 39.28
CA LYS A 179 -13.50 39.24 40.19
C LYS A 179 -13.34 37.93 39.43
N GLN A 180 -14.01 37.79 38.29
CA GLN A 180 -13.85 36.63 37.41
C GLN A 180 -12.42 36.54 36.86
N ALA A 181 -11.89 37.65 36.33
CA ALA A 181 -10.52 37.70 35.82
C ALA A 181 -9.48 37.38 36.90
N GLN A 182 -9.68 37.83 38.14
CA GLN A 182 -8.81 37.51 39.28
C GLN A 182 -8.81 36.02 39.61
N LEU A 183 -9.97 35.35 39.55
CA LEU A 183 -10.08 33.91 39.77
C LEU A 183 -9.38 33.13 38.65
N THR A 184 -9.59 33.51 37.39
CA THR A 184 -8.94 32.89 36.23
C THR A 184 -7.41 33.06 36.31
N ALA A 185 -6.91 34.27 36.57
CA ALA A 185 -5.48 34.53 36.72
C ALA A 185 -4.86 33.81 37.92
N LYS A 186 -5.58 33.68 39.04
CA LYS A 186 -5.13 32.82 40.15
C LYS A 186 -5.06 31.36 39.72
N SER A 187 -6.07 30.85 39.01
CA SER A 187 -6.13 29.47 38.53
C SER A 187 -4.98 29.11 37.59
N SER A 188 -4.76 29.90 36.54
CA SER A 188 -3.68 29.65 35.57
C SER A 188 -2.30 29.80 36.18
N ARG A 189 -2.12 30.74 37.11
CA ARG A 189 -0.88 30.83 37.91
C ARG A 189 -0.65 29.60 38.78
N LEU A 190 -1.67 29.09 39.48
CA LEU A 190 -1.53 27.85 40.26
C LEU A 190 -1.23 26.63 39.36
N ALA A 191 -1.80 26.57 38.16
CA ALA A 191 -1.49 25.54 37.18
C ALA A 191 -0.01 25.58 36.76
N LEU A 192 0.52 26.77 36.45
CA LEU A 192 1.95 26.95 36.19
C LEU A 192 2.78 26.57 37.43
N GLY A 193 2.34 26.95 38.63
CA GLY A 193 3.06 26.68 39.88
C GLY A 193 3.21 25.19 40.16
N LYS A 194 2.18 24.41 39.80
CA LYS A 194 2.20 22.95 39.86
C LYS A 194 3.26 22.34 38.93
N LEU A 195 3.39 22.84 37.70
CA LEU A 195 4.41 22.37 36.75
C LEU A 195 5.83 22.71 37.23
N LEU A 196 6.00 23.89 37.84
CA LEU A 196 7.29 24.38 38.31
C LEU A 196 7.67 23.89 39.72
N GLN A 197 6.73 23.24 40.43
CA GLN A 197 6.83 22.95 41.87
C GLN A 197 7.24 24.21 42.66
N LEU A 198 6.50 25.28 42.42
CA LEU A 198 6.62 26.56 43.12
C LEU A 198 5.26 26.92 43.71
N ASP A 199 5.27 27.42 44.94
CA ASP A 199 4.09 28.08 45.49
C ASP A 199 3.87 29.41 44.78
N MET A 200 2.80 29.48 44.01
CA MET A 200 2.36 30.70 43.33
C MET A 200 0.95 31.11 43.76
N GLU A 201 0.60 30.88 45.03
CA GLU A 201 -0.64 31.41 45.59
C GLU A 201 -0.63 32.95 45.58
N ASN A 202 0.52 33.55 45.89
CA ASN A 202 0.74 35.00 45.80
C ASN A 202 0.94 35.46 44.35
N LYS A 203 0.66 36.74 44.07
CA LYS A 203 0.83 37.34 42.74
C LYS A 203 2.32 37.37 42.37
N VAL A 204 2.63 36.85 41.17
CA VAL A 204 3.97 36.81 40.58
C VAL A 204 3.96 37.67 39.32
N GLU A 205 4.97 38.51 39.12
CA GLU A 205 5.14 39.31 37.93
C GLU A 205 5.68 38.44 36.77
N LEU A 206 4.94 38.38 35.67
CA LEU A 206 5.29 37.61 34.47
C LEU A 206 5.59 38.59 33.34
N SER A 207 6.63 38.30 32.56
CA SER A 207 7.02 39.10 31.39
C SER A 207 7.04 38.26 30.13
N PHE A 208 6.52 38.78 29.03
CA PHE A 208 6.60 38.16 27.72
C PHE A 208 7.26 39.14 26.73
N GLN A 209 8.35 38.70 26.10
CA GLN A 209 9.01 39.44 25.03
C GLN A 209 8.60 38.83 23.68
N PRO A 210 8.21 39.65 22.69
CA PRO A 210 7.91 39.16 21.35
C PRO A 210 9.13 38.53 20.70
N ASP A 211 8.91 37.41 20.04
CA ASP A 211 9.83 36.82 19.08
C ASP A 211 9.06 36.21 17.90
N TYR A 212 9.77 35.97 16.80
CA TYR A 212 9.22 35.35 15.59
C TYR A 212 10.23 34.39 14.96
N ALA A 213 9.73 33.37 14.26
CA ALA A 213 10.54 32.38 13.58
C ALA A 213 10.67 32.66 12.09
N ASP A 214 11.65 32.05 11.42
CA ASP A 214 11.70 32.01 9.96
C ASP A 214 10.75 30.92 9.45
N LEU A 215 9.58 31.33 8.98
CA LEU A 215 8.58 30.43 8.41
C LEU A 215 8.56 30.49 6.87
N ASN A 216 9.57 31.00 6.19
CA ASN A 216 9.57 30.98 4.71
C ASN A 216 9.42 29.54 4.17
N GLN A 217 8.74 29.37 3.03
CA GLN A 217 8.51 28.04 2.45
C GLN A 217 9.84 27.30 2.16
N SER A 218 10.91 28.04 1.86
CA SER A 218 12.27 27.50 1.69
C SER A 218 12.82 26.77 2.92
N MET A 219 12.29 27.06 4.12
CA MET A 219 12.69 26.41 5.37
C MET A 219 11.95 25.08 5.61
N LEU A 220 10.83 24.83 4.92
CA LEU A 220 10.02 23.63 5.12
C LEU A 220 10.82 22.32 4.95
N PRO A 221 11.70 22.14 3.93
CA PRO A 221 12.53 20.95 3.83
C PRO A 221 13.46 20.73 5.04
N ALA A 222 13.98 21.81 5.63
CA ALA A 222 14.82 21.73 6.82
C ALA A 222 14.01 21.27 8.05
N TYR A 223 12.79 21.79 8.22
CA TYR A 223 11.87 21.36 9.28
C TYR A 223 11.42 19.90 9.11
N LEU A 224 11.11 19.48 7.88
CA LEU A 224 10.78 18.09 7.55
C LEU A 224 11.95 17.15 7.83
N SER A 225 13.16 17.52 7.41
CA SER A 225 14.36 16.74 7.66
C SER A 225 14.63 16.59 9.15
N MET A 226 14.45 17.65 9.93
CA MET A 226 14.64 17.56 11.38
C MET A 226 13.57 16.69 12.03
N GLY A 227 12.28 16.90 11.71
CA GLY A 227 11.19 16.10 12.26
C GLY A 227 11.35 14.61 12.01
N GLN A 228 11.81 14.22 10.81
CA GLN A 228 12.13 12.81 10.49
C GLN A 228 13.31 12.25 11.32
N LYS A 229 14.26 13.09 11.73
CA LYS A 229 15.41 12.67 12.55
C LYS A 229 15.10 12.62 14.05
N THR A 230 14.04 13.29 14.49
CA THR A 230 13.79 13.52 15.92
C THR A 230 12.52 12.85 16.43
N THR A 231 11.58 12.47 15.56
CA THR A 231 10.29 11.91 16.00
C THR A 231 10.44 10.47 16.48
N LEU A 232 10.08 10.21 17.74
CA LEU A 232 10.31 8.92 18.40
C LEU A 232 9.60 7.73 17.76
N SER A 233 8.38 7.90 17.21
CA SER A 233 7.67 6.80 16.53
C SER A 233 8.46 6.31 15.32
N LEU A 234 8.88 7.23 14.44
CA LEU A 234 9.73 6.90 13.30
C LEU A 234 11.10 6.34 13.73
N LEU A 235 11.72 6.89 14.77
CA LEU A 235 12.98 6.37 15.29
C LEU A 235 12.84 4.96 15.87
N ARG A 236 11.72 4.66 16.53
CA ARG A 236 11.40 3.31 17.04
C ARG A 236 11.23 2.33 15.90
N ASP A 237 10.55 2.70 14.83
CA ASP A 237 10.35 1.81 13.68
C ASP A 237 11.65 1.64 12.86
N THR A 238 12.44 2.71 12.77
CA THR A 238 13.80 2.67 12.19
C THR A 238 14.71 1.73 12.98
N GLU A 239 14.66 1.79 14.32
CA GLU A 239 15.40 0.86 15.18
C GLU A 239 14.86 -0.57 15.10
N SER A 240 13.54 -0.74 14.98
CA SER A 240 12.92 -2.06 14.81
C SER A 240 13.35 -2.71 13.50
N ARG A 241 13.40 -1.95 12.41
CA ARG A 241 13.98 -2.40 11.14
C ARG A 241 15.46 -2.71 11.29
N ARG A 242 16.25 -1.84 11.93
CA ARG A 242 17.68 -2.09 12.16
C ARG A 242 17.93 -3.38 12.95
N LEU A 243 17.10 -3.67 13.95
CA LEU A 243 17.16 -4.91 14.72
C LEU A 243 16.74 -6.12 13.89
N ALA A 244 15.73 -6.00 13.04
CA ALA A 244 15.33 -7.06 12.10
C ALA A 244 16.43 -7.35 11.07
N ASP A 245 17.08 -6.31 10.52
CA ASP A 245 18.26 -6.44 9.65
C ASP A 245 19.42 -7.13 10.37
N GLU A 246 19.71 -6.75 11.62
CA GLU A 246 20.76 -7.36 12.44
C GLU A 246 20.45 -8.82 12.77
N LYS A 247 19.19 -9.13 13.10
CA LYS A 247 18.72 -10.50 13.37
C LYS A 247 18.83 -11.36 12.12
N LEU A 248 18.47 -10.83 10.96
CA LEU A 248 18.60 -11.53 9.68
C LEU A 248 20.06 -11.80 9.34
N ASN A 249 20.93 -10.79 9.43
CA ASN A 249 22.36 -10.94 9.19
C ASN A 249 23.00 -11.91 10.17
N THR A 250 22.67 -11.82 11.46
CA THR A 250 23.14 -12.74 12.50
C THR A 250 22.73 -14.17 12.19
N THR A 251 21.47 -14.39 11.82
CA THR A 251 20.95 -15.71 11.46
C THR A 251 21.65 -16.24 10.21
N ARG A 252 21.82 -15.40 9.18
CA ARG A 252 22.54 -15.77 7.95
C ARG A 252 24.00 -16.14 8.23
N ASP A 253 24.71 -15.38 9.06
CA ASP A 253 26.10 -15.63 9.41
C ASP A 253 26.26 -16.92 10.21
N LEU A 254 25.30 -17.24 11.09
CA LEU A 254 25.27 -18.51 11.81
C LEU A 254 25.04 -19.69 10.86
N TYR A 255 24.10 -19.56 9.91
CA TYR A 255 23.86 -20.56 8.88
C TYR A 255 25.10 -20.73 7.97
N SER A 256 25.72 -19.65 7.53
CA SER A 256 26.94 -19.68 6.70
C SER A 256 28.14 -20.27 7.46
N SER A 257 28.28 -19.95 8.74
CA SER A 257 29.31 -20.54 9.60
C SER A 257 29.11 -22.04 9.82
N LYS A 258 27.87 -22.53 9.84
CA LYS A 258 27.55 -23.95 10.11
C LYS A 258 27.51 -24.81 8.86
N PHE A 259 26.98 -24.28 7.75
CA PHE A 259 26.76 -25.01 6.51
C PHE A 259 27.74 -24.64 5.39
N GLY A 260 28.52 -23.58 5.57
CA GLY A 260 29.53 -23.10 4.63
C GLY A 260 28.99 -22.11 3.60
N PRO A 261 29.83 -21.18 3.10
CA PRO A 261 29.42 -20.10 2.19
C PRO A 261 28.96 -20.59 0.82
N ALA A 262 29.39 -21.78 0.38
CA ALA A 262 28.97 -22.35 -0.90
C ALA A 262 27.47 -22.72 -0.90
N ARG A 263 26.95 -23.21 0.23
CA ARG A 263 25.53 -23.59 0.38
C ARG A 263 24.63 -22.37 0.56
N MET A 264 25.13 -21.36 1.25
CA MET A 264 24.41 -20.10 1.45
C MET A 264 24.41 -19.18 0.22
N ARG A 265 25.21 -19.45 -0.80
CA ARG A 265 25.42 -18.53 -1.95
C ARG A 265 24.13 -18.07 -2.63
N VAL A 266 23.15 -18.96 -2.81
CA VAL A 266 21.86 -18.64 -3.45
C VAL A 266 21.03 -17.72 -2.55
N MET A 267 20.90 -18.10 -1.27
CA MET A 267 20.22 -17.30 -0.25
C MET A 267 20.88 -15.92 -0.04
N ASP A 268 22.21 -15.86 0.00
CA ASP A 268 23.01 -14.65 0.08
C ASP A 268 22.81 -13.73 -1.14
N GLY A 269 22.40 -14.31 -2.29
CA GLY A 269 21.97 -13.58 -3.47
C GLY A 269 20.62 -12.90 -3.26
N LEU A 270 19.64 -13.62 -2.70
CA LEU A 270 18.29 -13.11 -2.42
C LEU A 270 18.30 -11.98 -1.39
N PHE A 271 19.14 -12.08 -0.35
CA PHE A 271 19.29 -11.03 0.66
C PHE A 271 19.87 -9.70 0.16
N LYS A 272 20.30 -9.62 -1.10
CA LYS A 272 20.76 -8.36 -1.72
C LYS A 272 19.61 -7.59 -2.37
N GLU A 273 18.44 -8.18 -2.51
CA GLU A 273 17.24 -7.51 -3.02
C GLU A 273 16.57 -6.66 -1.93
N GLN A 274 15.96 -5.54 -2.31
CA GLN A 274 15.28 -4.62 -1.38
C GLN A 274 13.97 -5.19 -0.82
N GLU A 275 13.26 -5.99 -1.61
CA GLU A 275 12.09 -6.75 -1.19
C GLU A 275 12.37 -8.22 -1.49
N ILE A 276 12.35 -9.04 -0.45
CA ILE A 276 12.63 -10.46 -0.59
C ILE A 276 11.32 -11.17 -0.91
N ASP A 277 11.22 -11.69 -2.14
CA ASP A 277 10.14 -12.57 -2.58
C ASP A 277 10.14 -13.80 -1.66
N MET A 278 9.12 -13.91 -0.82
CA MET A 278 9.04 -14.94 0.21
C MET A 278 8.83 -16.34 -0.36
N GLU A 279 8.23 -16.46 -1.55
CA GLU A 279 7.99 -17.74 -2.20
C GLU A 279 9.30 -18.27 -2.79
N LEU A 280 10.03 -17.43 -3.52
CA LEU A 280 11.37 -17.74 -4.05
C LEU A 280 12.38 -17.99 -2.93
N PHE A 281 12.29 -17.22 -1.85
CA PHE A 281 13.11 -17.38 -0.66
C PHE A 281 12.86 -18.71 0.04
N GLN A 282 11.60 -19.08 0.24
CA GLN A 282 11.21 -20.33 0.90
C GLN A 282 11.66 -21.55 0.08
N ALA A 283 11.48 -21.52 -1.25
CA ALA A 283 11.96 -22.57 -2.14
C ALA A 283 13.50 -22.76 -2.04
N SER A 284 14.24 -21.64 -2.08
CA SER A 284 15.71 -21.65 -1.94
C SER A 284 16.17 -22.10 -0.55
N TYR A 285 15.38 -21.78 0.49
CA TYR A 285 15.62 -22.20 1.86
C TYR A 285 15.48 -23.71 2.02
N ASP A 286 14.38 -24.28 1.52
CA ASP A 286 14.08 -25.70 1.63
C ASP A 286 15.08 -26.55 0.82
N GLU A 287 15.49 -26.08 -0.36
CA GLU A 287 16.58 -26.70 -1.14
C GLU A 287 17.91 -26.70 -0.36
N THR A 288 18.25 -25.58 0.30
CA THR A 288 19.46 -25.47 1.11
C THR A 288 19.44 -26.48 2.28
N LEU A 289 18.30 -26.63 2.96
CA LEU A 289 18.13 -27.64 4.01
C LEU A 289 18.21 -29.08 3.47
N GLY A 290 17.68 -29.32 2.27
CA GLY A 290 17.77 -30.60 1.56
C GLY A 290 19.21 -31.03 1.31
N ARG A 291 20.00 -30.15 0.70
CA ARG A 291 21.43 -30.38 0.44
C ARG A 291 22.22 -30.63 1.73
N VAL A 292 21.92 -29.90 2.81
CA VAL A 292 22.53 -30.13 4.14
C VAL A 292 22.17 -31.51 4.68
N LYS A 293 20.94 -32.00 4.46
CA LYS A 293 20.49 -33.33 4.89
C LYS A 293 21.25 -34.45 4.17
N GLU A 294 21.46 -34.33 2.86
CA GLU A 294 22.10 -35.34 2.01
C GLU A 294 23.55 -35.64 2.41
N ASP A 295 24.32 -34.63 2.81
CA ASP A 295 25.74 -34.81 3.19
C ASP A 295 25.95 -35.72 4.40
N TRP A 296 24.92 -35.81 5.25
CA TRP A 296 24.88 -36.64 6.44
C TRP A 296 24.24 -38.02 6.22
N GLN A 297 23.80 -38.32 4.99
CA GLN A 297 23.33 -39.64 4.61
C GLN A 297 24.52 -40.55 4.19
N GLY A 298 24.36 -41.85 4.42
CA GLY A 298 25.37 -42.87 4.11
C GLY A 298 26.33 -43.22 5.26
N PHE A 299 27.41 -43.91 4.92
CA PHE A 299 28.36 -44.47 5.88
C PHE A 299 29.75 -43.84 5.70
N PHE A 300 30.39 -43.48 6.81
CA PHE A 300 31.80 -43.17 6.89
C PHE A 300 32.59 -44.47 7.11
N MET A 301 33.66 -44.69 6.34
CA MET A 301 34.53 -45.86 6.51
C MET A 301 35.63 -45.58 7.54
N LEU A 302 35.51 -46.16 8.74
CA LEU A 302 36.56 -46.14 9.74
C LEU A 302 37.61 -47.22 9.41
N LEU A 303 38.90 -46.84 9.39
CA LEU A 303 40.04 -47.72 9.03
C LEU A 303 39.93 -48.40 7.64
N GLY A 304 39.05 -47.92 6.77
CA GLY A 304 38.90 -48.39 5.39
C GLY A 304 38.03 -49.64 5.18
N PHE A 305 37.39 -50.18 6.22
CA PHE A 305 36.52 -51.37 6.09
C PHE A 305 35.37 -51.47 7.10
N ILE A 306 35.28 -50.59 8.11
CA ILE A 306 34.15 -50.58 9.06
C ILE A 306 33.19 -49.44 8.67
N PRO A 307 32.00 -49.74 8.11
CA PRO A 307 31.01 -48.73 7.77
C PRO A 307 30.30 -48.24 9.04
N ILE A 308 30.48 -46.96 9.38
CA ILE A 308 29.78 -46.29 10.48
C ILE A 308 28.78 -45.31 9.85
N PRO A 309 27.47 -45.41 10.13
CA PRO A 309 26.49 -44.42 9.69
C PRO A 309 26.98 -43.00 10.03
N LYS A 310 27.02 -42.09 9.04
CA LYS A 310 27.44 -40.71 9.27
C LYS A 310 26.57 -39.99 10.32
N SER A 311 25.32 -40.41 10.47
CA SER A 311 24.40 -39.95 11.53
C SER A 311 24.83 -40.32 12.96
N LEU A 312 25.61 -41.39 13.16
CA LEU A 312 26.20 -41.75 14.46
C LEU A 312 27.44 -40.91 14.80
N LEU A 313 28.04 -40.26 13.80
CA LEU A 313 29.15 -39.32 13.96
C LEU A 313 28.67 -37.88 14.11
N GLN A 314 27.38 -37.60 13.92
CA GLN A 314 26.79 -36.30 14.26
C GLN A 314 26.89 -36.08 15.76
N GLY A 315 27.64 -35.05 16.17
CA GLY A 315 27.56 -34.53 17.52
C GLY A 315 26.12 -34.07 17.85
N GLU A 316 25.89 -33.75 19.12
CA GLU A 316 24.57 -33.35 19.63
C GLU A 316 23.93 -32.17 18.85
N PHE A 317 24.74 -31.36 18.15
CA PHE A 317 24.32 -30.19 17.37
C PHE A 317 25.03 -30.06 15.99
N ASP A 318 25.35 -31.19 15.34
CA ASP A 318 25.90 -31.21 13.97
C ASP A 318 24.81 -31.40 12.90
N GLY A 319 25.01 -30.81 11.71
CA GLY A 319 24.06 -30.90 10.60
C GLY A 319 22.74 -30.21 10.90
N LEU A 320 21.61 -30.82 10.52
CA LEU A 320 20.27 -30.24 10.76
C LEU A 320 19.89 -30.18 12.25
N ARG A 321 20.57 -30.93 13.14
CA ARG A 321 20.28 -30.92 14.59
C ARG A 321 20.59 -29.59 15.26
N TYR A 322 21.43 -28.76 14.62
CA TYR A 322 21.65 -27.38 15.04
C TYR A 322 20.38 -26.52 14.94
N LEU A 323 19.46 -26.88 14.05
CA LEU A 323 18.21 -26.16 13.75
C LEU A 323 16.98 -26.74 14.47
N ASP A 324 17.13 -27.82 15.26
CA ASP A 324 15.99 -28.58 15.81
C ASP A 324 15.06 -27.73 16.69
N ASP A 325 15.55 -26.64 17.27
CA ASP A 325 14.79 -25.70 18.09
C ASP A 325 14.14 -24.55 17.29
N LEU A 326 14.71 -24.16 16.15
CA LEU A 326 14.24 -23.06 15.29
C LEU A 326 14.47 -23.35 13.80
N LYS A 327 13.78 -24.36 13.28
CA LYS A 327 13.92 -24.77 11.87
C LYS A 327 13.57 -23.68 10.86
N ASN A 328 12.77 -22.68 11.21
CA ASN A 328 12.36 -21.60 10.30
C ASN A 328 12.93 -20.22 10.70
N ALA A 329 14.05 -20.18 11.43
CA ALA A 329 14.62 -18.92 11.93
C ALA A 329 14.93 -17.92 10.81
N LEU A 330 15.49 -18.40 9.70
CA LEU A 330 15.93 -17.55 8.61
C LEU A 330 14.72 -16.97 7.81
N PRO A 331 13.71 -17.76 7.39
CA PRO A 331 12.46 -17.22 6.85
C PRO A 331 11.73 -16.25 7.80
N LEU A 332 11.67 -16.57 9.10
CA LEU A 332 11.01 -15.71 10.07
C LEU A 332 11.71 -14.35 10.20
N ALA A 333 13.05 -14.35 10.25
CA ALA A 333 13.83 -13.11 10.29
C ALA A 333 13.65 -12.27 9.01
N THR A 334 13.51 -12.91 7.84
CA THR A 334 13.19 -12.24 6.57
C THR A 334 11.81 -11.58 6.60
N MET A 335 10.79 -12.29 7.10
CA MET A 335 9.44 -11.73 7.23
C MET A 335 9.38 -10.55 8.20
N GLU A 336 10.06 -10.67 9.35
CA GLU A 336 10.18 -9.59 10.33
C GLU A 336 10.86 -8.35 9.74
N GLN A 337 11.89 -8.54 8.90
CA GLN A 337 12.55 -7.46 8.18
C GLN A 337 11.60 -6.74 7.21
N ASN A 338 10.92 -7.47 6.33
CA ASN A 338 9.97 -6.91 5.36
C ASN A 338 8.85 -6.11 6.07
N LYS A 339 8.30 -6.67 7.15
CA LYS A 339 7.29 -6.00 7.98
C LYS A 339 7.82 -4.70 8.58
N ALA A 340 9.01 -4.71 9.16
CA ALA A 340 9.59 -3.53 9.78
C ALA A 340 9.92 -2.43 8.75
N GLN A 341 10.31 -2.78 7.52
CA GLN A 341 10.52 -1.82 6.43
C GLN A 341 9.23 -1.10 6.03
N LEU A 342 8.11 -1.83 5.91
CA LEU A 342 6.81 -1.23 5.60
C LEU A 342 6.36 -0.28 6.72
N GLN A 343 6.48 -0.70 7.98
CA GLN A 343 6.12 0.12 9.13
C GLN A 343 6.95 1.41 9.22
N GLU A 344 8.26 1.36 8.97
CA GLU A 344 9.11 2.56 8.92
C GLU A 344 8.64 3.54 7.83
N LYS A 345 8.29 3.01 6.64
CA LYS A 345 7.79 3.82 5.51
C LYS A 345 6.50 4.55 5.87
N GLU A 346 5.53 3.85 6.47
CA GLU A 346 4.27 4.44 6.93
C GLU A 346 4.49 5.52 7.98
N SER A 347 5.32 5.25 8.99
CA SER A 347 5.67 6.22 10.03
C SER A 347 6.37 7.45 9.46
N ARG A 348 7.22 7.29 8.44
CA ARG A 348 7.88 8.42 7.77
C ARG A 348 6.88 9.36 7.10
N ILE A 349 5.88 8.79 6.41
CA ILE A 349 4.80 9.56 5.78
C ILE A 349 4.01 10.32 6.83
N ALA A 350 3.66 9.66 7.94
CA ALA A 350 2.92 10.28 9.05
C ALA A 350 3.68 11.46 9.67
N VAL A 351 5.00 11.32 9.90
CA VAL A 351 5.84 12.41 10.44
C VAL A 351 5.88 13.61 9.49
N ILE A 352 6.05 13.36 8.19
CA ILE A 352 6.06 14.42 7.18
C ILE A 352 4.74 15.20 7.19
N ALA A 353 3.61 14.49 7.23
CA ALA A 353 2.28 15.10 7.29
C ALA A 353 2.09 15.95 8.57
N ALA A 354 2.48 15.42 9.73
CA ALA A 354 2.32 16.11 11.02
C ALA A 354 3.16 17.40 11.13
N VAL A 355 4.42 17.37 10.69
CA VAL A 355 5.31 18.54 10.70
C VAL A 355 4.77 19.64 9.81
N ARG A 356 4.20 19.27 8.66
CA ARG A 356 3.59 20.21 7.72
C ARG A 356 2.31 20.82 8.22
N GLN A 357 1.44 20.02 8.79
CA GLN A 357 0.22 20.52 9.40
C GLN A 357 0.57 21.58 10.45
N SER A 358 1.56 21.27 11.31
CA SER A 358 2.05 22.22 12.31
C SER A 358 2.70 23.47 11.70
N PHE A 359 3.36 23.34 10.54
CA PHE A 359 3.96 24.48 9.83
C PHE A 359 2.89 25.39 9.23
N LEU A 360 1.84 24.81 8.64
CA LEU A 360 0.70 25.55 8.10
C LEU A 360 -0.09 26.25 9.21
N GLU A 361 -0.30 25.60 10.35
CA GLU A 361 -0.90 26.21 11.53
C GLU A 361 -0.07 27.40 12.04
N ALA A 362 1.26 27.23 12.12
CA ALA A 362 2.16 28.31 12.51
C ALA A 362 2.13 29.49 11.52
N LYS A 363 2.00 29.20 10.22
CA LYS A 363 1.83 30.21 9.17
C LYS A 363 0.50 30.96 9.27
N GLY A 364 -0.60 30.26 9.49
CA GLY A 364 -1.91 30.89 9.73
C GLY A 364 -1.87 31.83 10.92
N ALA A 365 -1.22 31.42 12.02
CA ALA A 365 -1.06 32.27 13.20
C ALA A 365 -0.09 33.45 12.98
N GLU A 366 0.94 33.30 12.13
CA GLU A 366 1.82 34.38 11.72
C GLU A 366 1.05 35.48 10.98
N GLU A 367 0.20 35.08 10.03
CA GLU A 367 -0.63 36.02 9.27
C GLU A 367 -1.69 36.69 10.15
N ALA A 368 -2.32 35.96 11.08
CA ALA A 368 -3.24 36.55 12.06
C ALA A 368 -2.54 37.60 12.94
N TYR A 369 -1.30 37.35 13.36
CA TYR A 369 -0.50 38.31 14.11
C TYR A 369 -0.11 39.52 13.25
N ALA A 370 0.31 39.30 12.01
CA ALA A 370 0.59 40.36 11.05
C ALA A 370 -0.64 41.27 10.83
N GLN A 371 -1.82 40.67 10.68
CA GLN A 371 -3.07 41.41 10.48
C GLN A 371 -3.44 42.26 11.69
N ALA A 372 -3.31 41.74 12.92
CA ALA A 372 -3.55 42.52 14.13
C ALA A 372 -2.62 43.76 14.23
N LEU A 373 -1.37 43.64 13.75
CA LEU A 373 -0.44 44.78 13.67
C LEU A 373 -0.87 45.81 12.62
N ARG A 374 -1.36 45.36 11.45
CA ARG A 374 -1.92 46.25 10.42
C ARG A 374 -3.18 46.98 10.90
N ASP A 375 -4.06 46.29 11.62
CA ASP A 375 -5.30 46.86 12.15
C ASP A 375 -5.01 47.96 13.18
N LYS A 376 -3.95 47.81 14.00
CA LYS A 376 -3.48 48.87 14.88
C LYS A 376 -2.99 50.10 14.12
N ASP A 377 -2.19 49.93 13.06
CA ASP A 377 -1.73 51.04 12.22
C ASP A 377 -2.92 51.83 11.64
N ILE A 378 -3.97 51.11 11.21
CA ILE A 378 -5.22 51.71 10.71
C ILE A 378 -5.95 52.46 11.84
N ALA A 379 -6.10 51.85 13.02
CA ALA A 379 -6.77 52.46 14.16
C ALA A 379 -6.07 53.74 14.63
N VAL A 380 -4.73 53.72 14.72
CA VAL A 380 -3.91 54.89 15.07
C VAL A 380 -4.06 55.99 14.03
N THR A 381 -3.99 55.64 12.74
CA THR A 381 -4.20 56.61 11.65
C THR A 381 -5.58 57.27 11.72
N ASN A 382 -6.61 56.49 12.06
CA ASN A 382 -7.98 56.99 12.21
C ASN A 382 -8.11 57.90 13.44
N LEU A 383 -7.47 57.57 14.55
CA LEU A 383 -7.41 58.41 15.74
C LEU A 383 -6.72 59.75 15.46
N ASP A 384 -5.63 59.77 14.70
CA ASP A 384 -4.94 61.01 14.32
C ASP A 384 -5.81 61.91 13.45
N LYS A 385 -6.53 61.33 12.48
CA LYS A 385 -7.51 62.06 11.67
C LYS A 385 -8.65 62.63 12.53
N ALA A 386 -9.16 61.85 13.50
CA ALA A 386 -10.19 62.29 14.42
C ALA A 386 -9.69 63.46 15.31
N ASN A 387 -8.47 63.36 15.84
CA ASN A 387 -7.83 64.42 16.61
C ASN A 387 -7.71 65.74 15.82
N GLN A 388 -7.39 65.68 14.53
CA GLN A 388 -7.35 66.86 13.67
C GLN A 388 -8.76 67.46 13.47
N LYS A 389 -9.78 66.63 13.26
CA LYS A 389 -11.18 67.10 13.13
C LYS A 389 -11.67 67.78 14.40
N VAL A 390 -11.34 67.26 15.58
CA VAL A 390 -11.67 67.89 16.87
C VAL A 390 -10.97 69.26 17.00
N LYS A 391 -9.69 69.37 16.63
CA LYS A 391 -8.95 70.65 16.63
C LYS A 391 -9.56 71.69 15.68
N LEU A 392 -10.18 71.25 14.60
CA LEU A 392 -10.86 72.10 13.62
C LEU A 392 -12.35 72.35 13.95
N SER A 393 -12.82 71.90 15.12
CA SER A 393 -14.24 71.95 15.53
C SER A 393 -15.21 71.24 14.57
N LEU A 394 -14.69 70.30 13.76
CA LEU A 394 -15.45 69.48 12.81
C LEU A 394 -15.98 68.17 13.42
N MET A 395 -15.65 67.91 14.70
CA MET A 395 -16.05 66.71 15.46
C MET A 395 -16.12 67.06 16.95
N LYS A 396 -17.06 66.48 17.69
CA LYS A 396 -17.19 66.69 19.15
C LYS A 396 -16.16 65.86 19.92
N SER A 397 -15.74 66.34 21.09
CA SER A 397 -14.77 65.63 21.93
C SER A 397 -15.29 64.29 22.46
N GLU A 398 -16.62 64.09 22.53
CA GLU A 398 -17.19 62.79 22.94
C GLU A 398 -17.02 61.71 21.86
N GLU A 399 -17.04 62.08 20.57
CA GLU A 399 -16.87 61.14 19.45
C GLU A 399 -15.41 60.63 19.33
N LEU A 400 -14.46 61.35 19.93
CA LEU A 400 -13.05 60.96 19.97
C LEU A 400 -12.80 59.69 20.80
N GLN A 401 -13.68 59.40 21.77
CA GLN A 401 -13.52 58.25 22.66
C GLN A 401 -13.59 56.92 21.89
N ALA A 402 -14.50 56.80 20.93
CA ALA A 402 -14.65 55.59 20.12
C ALA A 402 -13.37 55.24 19.32
N PHE A 403 -12.62 56.25 18.87
CA PHE A 403 -11.35 56.03 18.18
C PHE A 403 -10.22 55.59 19.13
N LYS A 404 -10.22 56.09 20.38
CA LYS A 404 -9.29 55.62 21.41
C LYS A 404 -9.59 54.18 21.79
N ASP A 405 -10.87 53.86 21.98
CA ASP A 405 -11.33 52.50 22.29
C ASP A 405 -10.96 51.52 21.17
N ALA A 406 -10.98 51.95 19.90
CA ALA A 406 -10.55 51.14 18.75
C ALA A 406 -9.04 50.84 18.76
N VAL A 407 -8.19 51.82 19.13
CA VAL A 407 -6.75 51.59 19.31
C VAL A 407 -6.51 50.63 20.48
N ASP A 408 -7.20 50.86 21.60
CA ASP A 408 -7.11 50.00 22.77
C ASP A 408 -7.54 48.56 22.45
N GLN A 409 -8.56 48.37 21.61
CA GLN A 409 -9.03 47.06 21.13
C GLN A 409 -7.99 46.37 20.23
N ALA A 410 -7.40 47.11 19.28
CA ALA A 410 -6.35 46.59 18.42
C ALA A 410 -5.12 46.14 19.23
N ASP A 411 -4.74 46.89 20.26
CA ASP A 411 -3.68 46.49 21.20
C ASP A 411 -4.00 45.16 21.92
N GLN A 412 -5.27 44.88 22.22
CA GLN A 412 -5.67 43.60 22.82
C GLN A 412 -5.51 42.45 21.83
N GLN A 413 -5.94 42.68 20.59
CA GLN A 413 -5.87 41.69 19.52
C GLN A 413 -4.42 41.33 19.20
N ILE A 414 -3.51 42.29 19.22
CA ILE A 414 -2.07 42.06 19.06
C ILE A 414 -1.55 41.14 20.17
N VAL A 415 -1.83 41.42 21.44
CA VAL A 415 -1.35 40.57 22.54
C VAL A 415 -1.89 39.15 22.42
N SER A 416 -3.17 38.98 22.09
CA SER A 416 -3.75 37.64 21.89
C SER A 416 -3.15 36.91 20.69
N ALA A 417 -2.99 37.59 19.55
CA ALA A 417 -2.47 36.99 18.33
C ALA A 417 -0.98 36.62 18.48
N GLN A 418 -0.19 37.46 19.16
CA GLN A 418 1.21 37.19 19.46
C GLN A 418 1.38 35.97 20.38
N ILE A 419 0.53 35.84 21.41
CA ILE A 419 0.52 34.69 22.30
C ILE A 419 0.11 33.41 21.54
N ALA A 420 -0.95 33.51 20.73
CA ALA A 420 -1.39 32.40 19.89
C ALA A 420 -0.27 31.93 18.96
N TYR A 421 0.34 32.86 18.22
CA TYR A 421 1.50 32.60 17.35
C TYR A 421 2.63 31.89 18.10
N LYS A 422 3.01 32.38 19.29
CA LYS A 422 4.04 31.74 20.11
C LYS A 422 3.68 30.31 20.52
N MET A 423 2.43 30.04 20.87
CA MET A 423 1.97 28.69 21.19
C MET A 423 2.11 27.75 19.99
N VAL A 424 1.73 28.18 18.79
CA VAL A 424 1.83 27.34 17.59
C VAL A 424 3.29 27.13 17.16
N LEU A 425 4.16 28.14 17.34
CA LEU A 425 5.61 27.97 17.17
C LEU A 425 6.18 26.91 18.12
N GLY A 426 5.74 26.89 19.39
CA GLY A 426 6.14 25.86 20.35
C GLY A 426 5.71 24.45 19.91
N LYS A 427 4.50 24.31 19.34
CA LYS A 427 4.00 23.05 18.79
C LYS A 427 4.81 22.60 17.56
N LEU A 428 5.11 23.50 16.62
CA LEU A 428 5.97 23.21 15.47
C LEU A 428 7.39 22.84 15.90
N ASP A 429 7.93 23.53 16.91
CA ASP A 429 9.24 23.23 17.47
C ASP A 429 9.29 21.82 18.08
N GLN A 430 8.24 21.42 18.80
CA GLN A 430 8.10 20.05 19.31
C GLN A 430 8.09 19.01 18.18
N GLY A 431 7.34 19.27 17.10
CA GLY A 431 7.28 18.37 15.94
C GLY A 431 8.58 18.29 15.12
N THR A 432 9.39 19.35 15.17
CA THR A 432 10.68 19.44 14.46
C THR A 432 11.88 19.16 15.35
N GLY A 433 11.67 18.77 16.61
CA GLY A 433 12.73 18.46 17.57
C GLY A 433 13.66 19.63 17.88
N GLY A 434 13.13 20.85 17.98
CA GLY A 434 13.90 22.03 18.36
C GLY A 434 14.44 22.87 17.21
N ALA A 435 14.02 22.60 15.96
CA ALA A 435 14.54 23.30 14.79
C ALA A 435 14.08 24.76 14.72
N VAL A 436 12.82 25.03 15.09
CA VAL A 436 12.22 26.38 15.05
C VAL A 436 12.92 27.31 16.03
N ASN A 437 13.28 26.83 17.21
CA ASN A 437 14.00 27.61 18.21
C ASN A 437 15.32 28.21 17.68
N ARG A 438 15.94 27.58 16.69
CA ARG A 438 17.20 28.05 16.09
C ARG A 438 16.99 29.21 15.10
N THR A 439 15.75 29.42 14.66
CA THR A 439 15.37 30.47 13.71
C THR A 439 14.67 31.64 14.39
N LEU A 440 14.43 31.56 15.71
CA LEU A 440 13.80 32.62 16.49
C LEU A 440 14.63 33.90 16.49
N ARG A 441 13.93 35.02 16.31
CA ARG A 441 14.46 36.38 16.36
C ARG A 441 13.64 37.18 17.35
N GLU A 442 14.32 37.90 18.24
CA GLU A 442 13.66 38.81 19.18
C GLU A 442 13.06 40.00 18.41
N GLY A 443 11.88 40.43 18.84
CA GLY A 443 11.19 41.62 18.32
C GLY A 443 9.83 41.33 17.69
N ILE A 444 9.21 42.41 17.22
CA ILE A 444 7.91 42.37 16.55
C ILE A 444 8.08 41.79 15.15
N LEU A 445 7.14 40.95 14.73
CA LEU A 445 7.09 40.37 13.40
C LEU A 445 7.16 41.46 12.31
N PRO A 446 8.01 41.34 11.28
CA PRO A 446 8.08 42.31 10.18
C PRO A 446 6.87 42.21 9.22
N TYR A 447 5.70 42.67 9.67
CA TYR A 447 4.37 42.45 9.07
C TYR A 447 4.05 43.19 7.76
N ARG A 448 4.92 44.10 7.31
CA ARG A 448 4.69 44.93 6.11
C ARG A 448 5.03 44.21 4.80
N ASP A 449 6.04 43.34 4.84
CA ASP A 449 6.59 42.64 3.67
C ASP A 449 6.70 41.13 3.99
N LEU A 450 5.59 40.55 4.47
CA LEU A 450 5.55 39.16 4.89
C LEU A 450 5.43 38.23 3.68
N ASP A 451 6.29 37.20 3.60
CA ASP A 451 6.15 36.11 2.64
C ASP A 451 4.93 35.28 3.01
N ASP A 452 4.01 35.08 2.06
CA ASP A 452 2.76 34.34 2.29
C ASP A 452 3.02 32.87 2.67
N GLY A 453 4.24 32.36 2.42
CA GLY A 453 4.67 31.00 2.78
C GLY A 453 3.85 29.88 2.14
N LEU A 454 2.96 30.25 1.22
CA LEU A 454 1.89 29.45 0.62
C LEU A 454 1.80 29.66 -0.89
N SER A 455 2.42 30.74 -1.41
CA SER A 455 2.74 30.83 -2.82
C SER A 455 3.48 29.55 -3.19
N PRO A 456 3.08 28.84 -4.27
CA PRO A 456 3.92 27.79 -4.79
C PRO A 456 5.31 28.39 -4.97
N MET A 457 6.37 27.67 -4.55
CA MET A 457 7.71 27.98 -5.04
C MET A 457 7.50 28.25 -6.51
N LYS A 458 7.77 29.49 -6.98
CA LYS A 458 7.74 29.76 -8.43
C LYS A 458 8.48 28.57 -9.01
N PRO A 459 7.83 27.68 -9.77
CA PRO A 459 8.52 26.49 -10.26
C PRO A 459 9.76 27.07 -10.87
N GLN A 460 10.93 26.69 -10.33
CA GLN A 460 12.18 27.18 -10.89
C GLN A 460 12.02 26.89 -12.35
N LYS A 461 11.91 27.96 -13.16
CA LYS A 461 11.52 27.87 -14.56
C LYS A 461 12.37 26.74 -15.11
N PRO A 462 11.80 25.55 -15.42
CA PRO A 462 12.57 24.32 -15.46
C PRO A 462 13.77 24.63 -16.31
N LYS A 463 14.97 24.58 -15.71
CA LYS A 463 16.18 24.98 -16.41
C LYS A 463 16.15 24.17 -17.68
N ALA A 464 16.04 24.86 -18.82
CA ALA A 464 15.70 24.22 -20.09
C ALA A 464 16.54 22.93 -20.21
N PRO A 465 15.90 21.77 -20.40
CA PRO A 465 16.58 20.49 -20.31
C PRO A 465 17.87 20.55 -21.09
N LEU A 466 18.99 20.30 -20.40
CA LEU A 466 20.32 20.30 -21.01
C LEU A 466 20.48 19.11 -21.95
N GLY A 467 19.57 18.15 -21.84
CA GLY A 467 19.45 16.97 -22.65
C GLY A 467 18.35 16.04 -22.15
N THR A 468 18.23 14.88 -22.79
CA THR A 468 17.42 13.75 -22.32
C THR A 468 18.32 12.55 -22.09
N TRP A 469 17.87 11.65 -21.22
CA TRP A 469 18.51 10.36 -21.02
C TRP A 469 17.50 9.23 -21.29
N LYS A 470 18.03 8.09 -21.72
CA LYS A 470 17.26 6.87 -21.98
C LYS A 470 18.03 5.65 -21.48
N LEU A 471 17.34 4.75 -20.80
CA LEU A 471 17.82 3.46 -20.33
C LEU A 471 17.01 2.38 -21.05
N LYS A 472 17.66 1.61 -21.93
CA LYS A 472 17.02 0.54 -22.71
C LYS A 472 17.43 -0.83 -22.14
N PRO A 473 16.48 -1.69 -21.72
CA PRO A 473 16.83 -3.04 -21.26
C PRO A 473 17.32 -3.90 -22.43
N VAL A 474 18.28 -4.78 -22.16
CA VAL A 474 18.73 -5.81 -23.10
C VAL A 474 17.97 -7.10 -22.79
N VAL A 475 17.12 -7.57 -23.71
CA VAL A 475 16.27 -8.75 -23.49
C VAL A 475 17.11 -9.97 -23.14
N GLY A 476 16.74 -10.69 -22.07
CA GLY A 476 17.38 -11.94 -21.64
C GLY A 476 18.66 -11.79 -20.80
N GLN A 477 19.12 -10.56 -20.53
CA GLN A 477 20.28 -10.30 -19.66
C GLN A 477 19.88 -9.15 -18.74
N LEU A 478 20.13 -9.23 -17.42
CA LEU A 478 19.80 -8.18 -16.42
C LEU A 478 20.67 -6.91 -16.58
N LEU A 479 20.74 -6.40 -17.80
CA LEU A 479 21.67 -5.39 -18.29
C LEU A 479 20.90 -4.36 -19.11
N SER A 480 21.34 -3.11 -19.02
CA SER A 480 20.72 -1.98 -19.69
C SER A 480 21.74 -1.16 -20.49
N ASP A 481 21.29 -0.63 -21.62
CA ASP A 481 22.00 0.34 -22.44
C ASP A 481 21.57 1.75 -22.01
N PHE A 482 22.50 2.51 -21.42
CA PHE A 482 22.24 3.90 -21.04
C PHE A 482 22.76 4.87 -22.11
N SER A 483 21.93 5.79 -22.56
CA SER A 483 22.28 6.80 -23.55
C SER A 483 21.78 8.18 -23.14
N ILE A 484 22.49 9.21 -23.59
CA ILE A 484 22.08 10.60 -23.41
C ILE A 484 22.07 11.33 -24.75
N SER A 485 21.20 12.32 -24.86
CA SER A 485 21.21 13.33 -25.91
C SER A 485 21.36 14.68 -25.22
N VAL A 486 22.42 15.44 -25.53
CA VAL A 486 22.69 16.74 -24.91
C VAL A 486 22.73 17.85 -25.95
N SER A 487 22.36 19.06 -25.56
CA SER A 487 22.38 20.22 -26.46
C SER A 487 23.77 20.45 -27.04
N LYS A 488 23.84 20.65 -28.37
CA LYS A 488 25.09 20.98 -29.08
C LYS A 488 25.80 22.22 -28.52
N LYS A 489 25.07 23.10 -27.83
CA LYS A 489 25.60 24.30 -27.17
C LYS A 489 26.57 24.00 -26.02
N LEU A 490 26.49 22.81 -25.40
CA LEU A 490 27.38 22.41 -24.30
C LEU A 490 28.76 21.94 -24.77
N GLY A 491 28.95 21.68 -26.07
CA GLY A 491 30.24 21.27 -26.63
C GLY A 491 30.77 19.93 -26.12
N ALA A 492 29.92 19.09 -25.53
CA ALA A 492 30.32 17.78 -25.02
C ALA A 492 30.66 16.80 -26.15
N THR A 493 31.83 16.18 -26.07
CA THR A 493 32.29 15.13 -26.98
C THR A 493 32.02 13.74 -26.42
N ASP A 494 32.11 13.58 -25.10
CA ASP A 494 31.96 12.32 -24.39
C ASP A 494 31.22 12.51 -23.06
N TYR A 495 30.72 11.41 -22.49
CA TYR A 495 30.12 11.35 -21.17
C TYR A 495 30.59 10.12 -20.39
N ALA A 496 30.47 10.16 -19.07
CA ALA A 496 30.59 9.00 -18.21
C ALA A 496 29.53 9.07 -17.11
N VAL A 497 29.03 7.92 -16.67
CA VAL A 497 28.08 7.80 -15.58
C VAL A 497 28.83 7.52 -14.30
N PHE A 498 28.43 8.14 -13.21
CA PHE A 498 28.95 7.91 -11.87
C PHE A 498 27.79 7.70 -10.91
N THR A 499 27.99 6.90 -9.88
CA THR A 499 27.10 6.89 -8.71
C THR A 499 27.29 8.16 -7.87
N THR A 500 26.34 8.46 -7.00
CA THR A 500 26.40 9.62 -6.08
C THR A 500 27.60 9.53 -5.13
N ASP A 501 28.01 8.33 -4.72
CA ASP A 501 29.23 8.04 -3.95
C ASP A 501 30.55 8.17 -4.79
N GLY A 502 30.45 8.52 -6.06
CA GLY A 502 31.59 8.86 -6.93
C GLY A 502 32.22 7.68 -7.67
N LYS A 503 31.65 6.48 -7.63
CA LYS A 503 32.15 5.34 -8.42
C LYS A 503 31.71 5.46 -9.88
N LYS A 504 32.63 5.17 -10.80
CA LYS A 504 32.35 5.25 -12.24
C LYS A 504 31.60 4.00 -12.72
N VAL A 505 30.46 4.21 -13.37
CA VAL A 505 29.64 3.16 -13.97
C VAL A 505 29.98 3.07 -15.46
N GLY A 506 30.62 1.97 -15.87
CA GLY A 506 31.03 1.72 -17.25
C GLY A 506 32.19 2.59 -17.79
N LYS A 507 32.49 2.44 -19.09
CA LYS A 507 33.55 3.21 -19.77
C LYS A 507 33.06 4.60 -20.17
N ARG A 508 33.99 5.54 -20.42
CA ARG A 508 33.64 6.85 -20.99
C ARG A 508 33.19 6.64 -22.45
N THR A 509 32.08 7.25 -22.84
CA THR A 509 31.39 6.97 -24.12
C THR A 509 31.10 8.27 -24.86
N LYS A 510 31.14 8.26 -26.20
CA LYS A 510 30.83 9.44 -27.02
C LYS A 510 29.37 9.85 -26.89
N ILE A 511 29.09 11.16 -26.95
CA ILE A 511 27.71 11.66 -27.08
C ILE A 511 27.06 11.03 -28.32
N ASN A 512 25.83 10.51 -28.18
CA ASN A 512 25.08 9.70 -29.17
C ASN A 512 25.45 8.21 -29.32
N LYS A 513 26.31 7.68 -28.45
CA LYS A 513 26.53 6.22 -28.34
C LYS A 513 26.03 5.73 -26.99
N SER A 514 25.43 4.54 -26.95
CA SER A 514 24.98 3.92 -25.71
C SER A 514 26.14 3.33 -24.95
N LEU A 515 26.15 3.56 -23.63
CA LEU A 515 26.96 2.83 -22.70
C LEU A 515 26.24 1.51 -22.40
N ARG A 516 26.81 0.40 -22.90
CA ARG A 516 26.15 -0.91 -22.90
C ARG A 516 26.46 -1.74 -21.66
N ASN A 517 25.60 -2.73 -21.42
CA ASN A 517 25.79 -3.79 -20.43
C ASN A 517 25.92 -3.25 -18.99
N LEU A 518 25.05 -2.32 -18.62
CA LEU A 518 25.05 -1.75 -17.27
C LEU A 518 24.08 -2.51 -16.37
N THR A 519 24.54 -2.90 -15.19
CA THR A 519 23.69 -3.36 -14.09
C THR A 519 23.02 -2.16 -13.41
N LEU A 520 22.25 -1.38 -14.19
CA LEU A 520 21.47 -0.24 -13.70
C LEU A 520 19.99 -0.64 -13.68
N LYS A 521 19.38 -0.52 -12.51
CA LYS A 521 17.97 -0.78 -12.24
C LYS A 521 17.17 0.53 -12.35
N PHE A 522 15.95 0.49 -12.91
CA PHE A 522 15.12 1.67 -13.24
C PHE A 522 14.71 2.51 -12.02
N SER A 523 14.74 1.93 -10.82
CA SER A 523 14.38 2.55 -9.54
C SER A 523 15.50 3.37 -8.88
N GLN A 524 16.75 3.31 -9.38
CA GLN A 524 17.95 3.85 -8.71
C GLN A 524 18.60 5.00 -9.48
N ILE A 525 17.83 5.71 -10.29
CA ILE A 525 18.33 6.75 -11.19
C ILE A 525 18.71 8.03 -10.44
N ASP A 526 18.09 8.25 -9.29
CA ASP A 526 18.46 9.25 -8.29
C ASP A 526 19.85 9.01 -7.66
N GLN A 527 20.39 7.80 -7.78
CA GLN A 527 21.71 7.43 -7.24
C GLN A 527 22.85 7.55 -8.26
N ILE A 528 22.58 8.07 -9.47
CA ILE A 528 23.60 8.28 -10.51
C ILE A 528 23.63 9.72 -11.03
N LYS A 529 24.78 10.12 -11.57
CA LYS A 529 25.05 11.42 -12.18
C LYS A 529 25.87 11.26 -13.45
N VAL A 530 25.65 12.14 -14.42
CA VAL A 530 26.36 12.14 -15.71
C VAL A 530 27.43 13.22 -15.72
N VAL A 531 28.66 12.86 -16.05
CA VAL A 531 29.76 13.81 -16.23
C VAL A 531 30.06 13.96 -17.71
N LEU A 532 29.93 15.18 -18.23
CA LEU A 532 30.23 15.54 -19.62
C LEU A 532 31.70 15.96 -19.79
N TYR A 533 32.28 15.59 -20.92
CA TYR A 533 33.67 15.87 -21.28
C TYR A 533 33.79 16.54 -22.65
N ASN A 534 34.77 17.41 -22.82
CA ASN A 534 35.23 17.92 -24.12
C ASN A 534 36.74 17.74 -24.20
N LYS A 535 37.21 16.97 -25.20
CA LYS A 535 38.64 16.69 -25.41
C LYS A 535 39.36 16.22 -24.13
N GLY A 536 38.67 15.40 -23.33
CA GLY A 536 39.22 14.81 -22.10
C GLY A 536 39.10 15.66 -20.83
N LYS A 537 38.69 16.93 -20.92
CA LYS A 537 38.42 17.78 -19.74
C LYS A 537 36.95 17.71 -19.33
N VAL A 538 36.68 17.65 -18.03
CA VAL A 538 35.32 17.70 -17.47
C VAL A 538 34.73 19.08 -17.77
N ILE A 539 33.52 19.11 -18.33
CA ILE A 539 32.78 20.36 -18.58
C ILE A 539 31.74 20.57 -17.49
N GLN A 540 30.95 19.54 -17.18
CA GLN A 540 29.81 19.65 -16.28
C GLN A 540 29.39 18.29 -15.73
N THR A 541 28.90 18.28 -14.49
CA THR A 541 28.21 17.14 -13.88
C THR A 541 26.71 17.45 -13.82
N LEU A 542 25.89 16.53 -14.30
CA LEU A 542 24.45 16.67 -14.46
C LEU A 542 23.75 15.55 -13.67
N PRO A 543 22.94 15.86 -12.64
CA PRO A 543 22.01 14.88 -12.09
C PRO A 543 20.94 14.52 -13.11
N LEU A 544 20.31 13.35 -12.93
CA LEU A 544 19.19 12.91 -13.74
C LEU A 544 17.88 13.28 -13.03
N ASP A 545 16.90 13.70 -13.81
CA ASP A 545 15.54 13.99 -13.37
C ASP A 545 14.56 12.97 -13.97
N GLY A 546 13.56 12.55 -13.19
CA GLY A 546 12.55 11.53 -13.52
C GLY A 546 12.75 10.14 -12.88
N LYS A 547 11.66 9.35 -12.78
CA LYS A 547 11.64 7.92 -12.39
C LYS A 547 11.37 7.06 -13.65
N GLY A 548 12.04 5.91 -13.83
CA GLY A 548 11.73 4.96 -14.93
C GLY A 548 12.81 4.82 -16.02
N SER A 549 12.44 4.64 -17.30
CA SER A 549 13.37 4.31 -18.40
C SER A 549 13.83 5.50 -19.26
N THR A 550 13.25 6.68 -19.06
CA THR A 550 13.63 7.92 -19.75
C THR A 550 13.42 9.14 -18.85
N GLY A 551 14.15 10.23 -19.09
CA GLY A 551 13.97 11.47 -18.33
C GLY A 551 14.83 12.63 -18.83
N GLN A 552 14.90 13.71 -18.04
CA GLN A 552 15.58 14.94 -18.41
C GLN A 552 16.95 15.07 -17.72
N LEU A 553 17.92 15.73 -18.39
CA LEU A 553 19.17 16.15 -17.78
C LEU A 553 19.04 17.60 -17.32
N ILE A 554 19.16 17.82 -16.02
CA ILE A 554 19.04 19.15 -15.42
C ILE A 554 20.41 19.65 -14.94
N ALA A 555 20.58 20.97 -14.87
CA ALA A 555 21.83 21.55 -14.38
C ALA A 555 21.97 21.33 -12.87
N ALA A 556 23.12 20.84 -12.40
CA ALA A 556 23.42 20.77 -10.97
C ALA A 556 23.18 22.13 -10.28
N SER A 557 22.50 22.08 -9.14
CA SER A 557 22.38 23.22 -8.22
C SER A 557 23.77 23.61 -7.70
N ALA A 558 24.07 24.91 -7.63
CA ALA A 558 25.38 25.42 -7.25
C ALA A 558 25.76 25.18 -5.76
N ALA A 559 24.98 24.39 -5.02
CA ALA A 559 25.26 24.03 -3.63
C ALA A 559 26.17 22.80 -3.47
N ASP A 560 26.32 21.96 -4.50
CA ASP A 560 27.10 20.71 -4.41
C ASP A 560 28.29 20.72 -5.36
N GLY A 561 29.44 21.24 -4.89
CA GLY A 561 30.72 20.95 -5.51
C GLY A 561 31.72 22.10 -5.49
N ALA A 562 32.52 22.17 -4.43
CA ALA A 562 33.84 22.79 -4.52
C ALA A 562 34.85 22.01 -3.66
N THR A 563 35.51 21.01 -4.24
CA THR A 563 36.91 20.67 -3.96
C THR A 563 37.53 19.96 -5.18
N SER A 564 38.31 20.70 -5.97
CA SER A 564 39.55 20.22 -6.59
C SER A 564 40.40 21.43 -7.03
N GLY A 565 41.66 21.48 -6.56
CA GLY A 565 42.69 22.45 -6.99
C GLY A 565 43.13 22.22 -8.44
N ASP A 566 43.88 23.07 -9.13
CA ASP A 566 44.76 24.19 -8.75
C ASP A 566 44.81 25.23 -9.88
N ALA A 567 44.94 26.53 -9.54
CA ALA A 567 45.90 27.48 -10.16
C ALA A 567 45.78 28.92 -9.57
N SER A 568 46.65 29.23 -8.61
CA SER A 568 47.44 30.46 -8.43
C SER A 568 46.78 31.88 -8.40
N GLY A 569 46.73 32.47 -7.18
CA GLY A 569 47.56 33.66 -6.85
C GLY A 569 46.90 35.02 -6.55
N SER A 570 46.75 35.37 -5.26
CA SER A 570 47.42 36.53 -4.59
C SER A 570 47.05 36.62 -3.09
N ALA A 571 48.08 36.86 -2.24
CA ALA A 571 48.07 36.94 -0.76
C ALA A 571 47.59 38.32 -0.23
N GLY A 572 47.25 38.61 1.04
CA GLY A 572 47.24 37.95 2.38
C GLY A 572 46.18 38.66 3.27
N ALA A 573 46.00 38.45 4.59
CA ALA A 573 46.92 38.16 5.68
C ALA A 573 46.27 37.31 6.80
N ASP A 574 47.13 36.62 7.56
CA ASP A 574 46.80 35.59 8.56
C ASP A 574 46.14 36.09 9.86
N GLY A 575 45.29 35.23 10.43
CA GLY A 575 44.83 35.25 11.82
C GLY A 575 44.96 33.85 12.43
N SER A 576 45.44 33.80 13.68
CA SER A 576 46.04 32.67 14.41
C SER A 576 45.29 31.33 14.47
N ALA A 577 46.08 30.24 14.43
CA ALA A 577 45.69 28.84 14.55
C ALA A 577 45.03 28.48 15.89
N GLY A 578 43.88 27.80 15.81
CA GLY A 578 43.30 27.01 16.90
C GLY A 578 43.81 25.56 16.84
N THR A 579 44.02 24.96 18.01
CA THR A 579 44.61 23.63 18.20
C THR A 579 43.76 22.49 17.66
N ASP A 580 44.42 21.51 17.01
CA ASP A 580 43.84 20.30 16.43
C ASP A 580 43.02 19.48 17.44
N GLY A 581 41.75 19.22 17.10
CA GLY A 581 40.96 18.15 17.70
C GLY A 581 41.31 16.81 17.05
N GLN A 582 41.54 15.77 17.86
CA GLN A 582 41.88 14.43 17.39
C GLN A 582 40.82 13.86 16.44
N ALA A 583 41.29 13.22 15.36
CA ALA A 583 40.47 12.51 14.40
C ALA A 583 39.67 11.37 15.06
N GLY A 584 38.35 11.38 14.88
CA GLY A 584 37.50 10.22 15.13
C GLY A 584 37.79 9.11 14.11
N SER A 585 37.89 7.88 14.59
CA SER A 585 38.09 6.68 13.76
C SER A 585 36.92 6.46 12.80
N ASN A 586 37.25 6.21 11.53
CA ASN A 586 36.34 5.86 10.45
C ASN A 586 35.29 4.81 10.85
N GLY A 587 34.02 5.12 10.68
CA GLY A 587 32.95 4.12 10.61
C GLY A 587 32.98 3.41 9.26
N ASN A 588 32.88 2.09 9.26
CA ASN A 588 32.77 1.28 8.04
C ASN A 588 31.43 1.59 7.36
N ASN A 589 31.50 2.00 6.08
CA ASN A 589 30.33 2.26 5.26
C ASN A 589 29.54 0.97 5.00
N GLY A 590 28.25 1.01 5.34
CA GLY A 590 27.27 0.03 4.92
C GLY A 590 26.99 0.10 3.42
N ASN A 591 26.60 -1.04 2.86
CA ASN A 591 26.18 -1.19 1.48
C ASN A 591 24.65 -0.99 1.37
N THR A 592 24.19 -0.27 0.35
CA THR A 592 22.77 -0.26 -0.09
C THR A 592 22.77 0.11 -1.58
N GLY A 593 21.99 -0.48 -2.48
CA GLY A 593 21.06 -1.61 -2.44
C GLY A 593 20.72 -1.99 -3.90
N SER A 594 19.82 -2.95 -4.10
CA SER A 594 19.34 -3.44 -5.42
C SER A 594 17.80 -3.41 -5.44
N THR A 595 17.16 -3.05 -6.56
CA THR A 595 15.71 -3.32 -6.82
C THR A 595 15.47 -3.62 -8.29
N GLY A 596 14.81 -4.65 -8.79
CA GLY A 596 14.23 -5.87 -8.26
C GLY A 596 13.94 -6.75 -9.49
N SER A 597 13.32 -7.90 -9.28
CA SER A 597 12.64 -8.65 -10.34
C SER A 597 11.47 -9.41 -9.73
N THR A 598 10.26 -9.09 -10.18
CA THR A 598 9.07 -9.94 -10.11
C THR A 598 9.11 -10.86 -11.35
N GLY A 599 8.71 -12.13 -11.34
CA GLY A 599 8.19 -13.02 -10.30
C GLY A 599 8.12 -14.45 -10.88
N ASN A 600 7.80 -15.44 -10.05
CA ASN A 600 7.52 -16.81 -10.51
C ASN A 600 6.13 -17.25 -10.04
N THR A 601 5.42 -17.95 -10.91
CA THR A 601 4.19 -18.69 -10.58
C THR A 601 4.53 -20.14 -10.24
N GLY A 602 4.21 -20.55 -9.02
CA GLY A 602 3.30 -21.65 -8.68
C GLY A 602 3.66 -23.10 -9.04
N SER A 603 3.82 -23.93 -8.00
CA SER A 603 3.78 -25.40 -8.03
C SER A 603 2.55 -25.92 -7.27
N ASN A 604 1.85 -26.93 -7.79
CA ASN A 604 0.83 -27.68 -7.06
C ASN A 604 1.30 -29.10 -6.69
N GLY A 605 1.08 -29.46 -5.42
CA GLY A 605 0.36 -30.67 -4.98
C GLY A 605 1.05 -32.04 -5.02
N ASN A 606 1.12 -32.69 -3.85
CA ASN A 606 1.26 -34.15 -3.71
C ASN A 606 -0.05 -34.79 -3.21
N GLN A 607 -0.31 -35.98 -3.73
CA GLN A 607 -1.46 -36.86 -3.47
C GLN A 607 -1.38 -37.57 -2.10
N GLY A 608 -2.55 -37.82 -1.50
CA GLY A 608 -2.73 -38.60 -0.27
C GLY A 608 -2.85 -40.12 -0.48
N ASN A 609 -2.87 -40.87 0.63
CA ASN A 609 -2.99 -42.34 0.66
C ASN A 609 -4.30 -42.85 1.29
N ALA A 610 -4.83 -43.88 0.63
CA ALA A 610 -5.53 -45.08 1.08
C ALA A 610 -6.85 -45.00 1.89
N GLY A 611 -7.93 -45.48 1.25
CA GLY A 611 -9.13 -45.98 1.90
C GLY A 611 -9.10 -47.51 2.12
N SER A 612 -9.81 -47.97 3.15
CA SER A 612 -9.98 -49.39 3.50
C SER A 612 -11.44 -49.86 3.43
N ASN A 613 -11.63 -50.97 2.70
CA ASN A 613 -12.52 -52.14 2.90
C ASN A 613 -14.06 -52.05 2.95
N GLY A 614 -14.65 -53.00 2.21
CA GLY A 614 -15.90 -53.73 2.48
C GLY A 614 -16.43 -54.35 1.17
N GLY A 615 -16.97 -55.55 1.05
CA GLY A 615 -17.34 -56.67 1.92
C GLY A 615 -18.01 -57.75 1.02
N LYS A 616 -17.95 -59.01 1.47
CA LYS A 616 -18.15 -60.28 0.74
C LYS A 616 -19.56 -60.57 0.16
N GLY A 617 -19.63 -61.32 -0.96
CA GLY A 617 -20.81 -62.06 -1.46
C GLY A 617 -20.44 -63.24 -2.38
N ASN A 618 -21.12 -64.39 -2.26
CA ASN A 618 -20.68 -65.74 -2.69
C ASN A 618 -21.24 -66.27 -4.04
N THR A 619 -20.51 -67.24 -4.62
CA THR A 619 -20.90 -68.41 -5.48
C THR A 619 -21.46 -68.18 -6.91
N GLY A 620 -21.06 -68.91 -7.96
CA GLY A 620 -20.16 -70.07 -8.03
C GLY A 620 -19.92 -70.67 -9.44
N ALA A 621 -19.21 -71.82 -9.41
CA ALA A 621 -19.11 -72.97 -10.34
C ALA A 621 -18.76 -72.82 -11.84
N GLY A 622 -17.64 -73.47 -12.23
CA GLY A 622 -17.67 -74.42 -13.36
C GLY A 622 -16.56 -74.34 -14.44
N GLY A 623 -15.56 -75.24 -14.33
CA GLY A 623 -14.84 -75.94 -15.41
C GLY A 623 -13.93 -75.14 -16.37
N THR A 624 -12.90 -75.68 -17.03
CA THR A 624 -12.08 -76.92 -17.00
C THR A 624 -11.01 -76.76 -18.09
N ASN A 625 -9.79 -77.27 -17.87
CA ASN A 625 -8.76 -77.67 -18.85
C ASN A 625 -8.10 -76.55 -19.70
N GLY A 626 -6.81 -76.50 -19.98
CA GLY A 626 -5.74 -77.50 -19.91
C GLY A 626 -4.94 -77.49 -21.23
N ALA A 627 -3.62 -77.77 -21.13
CA ALA A 627 -2.59 -77.86 -22.19
C ALA A 627 -2.06 -76.52 -22.73
N GLY A 628 -0.76 -76.27 -22.90
CA GLY A 628 0.48 -77.06 -22.87
C GLY A 628 1.49 -76.27 -23.72
N SER A 629 2.55 -75.72 -23.12
CA SER A 629 3.94 -76.22 -23.15
C SER A 629 4.67 -76.17 -24.51
N GLY A 630 5.83 -75.51 -24.51
CA GLY A 630 6.98 -75.79 -25.38
C GLY A 630 7.55 -74.53 -26.05
N SER A 631 8.67 -73.94 -25.57
CA SER A 631 10.09 -74.26 -25.92
C SER A 631 10.41 -73.89 -27.38
N SER A 632 11.47 -73.19 -27.80
CA SER A 632 12.86 -72.99 -27.34
C SER A 632 13.52 -71.92 -28.25
N ALA A 633 14.31 -70.98 -27.74
CA ALA A 633 15.78 -70.84 -27.88
C ALA A 633 16.42 -70.90 -29.30
N GLY A 634 17.28 -69.90 -29.62
CA GLY A 634 18.34 -69.91 -30.65
C GLY A 634 18.12 -68.89 -31.79
N GLN A 635 18.72 -67.70 -31.85
CA GLN A 635 20.13 -67.27 -32.00
C GLN A 635 20.56 -67.02 -33.46
N ALA A 636 21.00 -65.76 -33.70
CA ALA A 636 21.95 -65.22 -34.69
C ALA A 636 21.65 -65.24 -36.21
N GLY A 637 21.51 -64.03 -36.78
CA GLY A 637 22.58 -63.44 -37.60
C GLY A 637 22.39 -63.33 -39.13
N VAL A 638 22.79 -62.15 -39.64
CA VAL A 638 23.56 -61.89 -40.89
C VAL A 638 22.79 -61.39 -42.15
N GLU A 639 22.97 -60.08 -42.39
CA GLU A 639 23.40 -59.37 -43.62
C GLU A 639 22.58 -59.27 -44.93
N ASN A 640 22.52 -57.99 -45.37
CA ASN A 640 22.93 -57.39 -46.66
C ASN A 640 22.02 -57.32 -47.89
N GLY A 641 22.10 -56.13 -48.52
CA GLY A 641 21.87 -55.81 -49.93
C GLY A 641 20.51 -55.15 -50.20
N GLY A 642 20.40 -53.97 -50.83
CA GLY A 642 21.34 -53.17 -51.61
C GLY A 642 20.58 -52.50 -52.78
N ASP A 643 20.99 -51.28 -53.15
CA ASP A 643 20.85 -50.59 -54.46
C ASP A 643 19.45 -50.25 -55.02
N ASP A 644 19.17 -49.19 -55.79
CA ASP A 644 19.95 -48.20 -56.59
C ASP A 644 19.20 -46.83 -56.59
N GLY A 645 19.87 -45.66 -56.56
CA GLY A 645 20.11 -44.74 -57.70
C GLY A 645 18.93 -43.80 -58.06
N ASN A 646 19.04 -42.53 -58.49
CA ASN A 646 20.14 -41.63 -58.86
C ASN A 646 19.54 -40.22 -59.23
N GLY A 647 20.26 -39.12 -58.93
CA GLY A 647 20.36 -37.87 -59.73
C GLY A 647 19.24 -36.81 -59.62
N THR A 648 19.48 -35.49 -59.67
CA THR A 648 20.66 -34.65 -60.02
C THR A 648 20.44 -33.17 -59.62
N ASP A 649 21.52 -32.38 -59.73
CA ASP A 649 21.74 -30.92 -59.68
C ASP A 649 22.16 -30.34 -58.31
N ASP A 650 23.47 -30.18 -58.03
CA ASP A 650 24.45 -29.17 -58.53
C ASP A 650 24.07 -27.73 -58.11
N THR A 651 24.90 -26.90 -57.46
CA THR A 651 26.34 -26.92 -57.12
C THR A 651 26.67 -25.79 -56.13
N ALA A 652 27.59 -26.09 -55.20
CA ALA A 652 28.79 -25.31 -54.80
C ALA A 652 28.67 -23.84 -54.30
N GLU A 653 29.41 -23.34 -53.30
CA GLU A 653 30.60 -23.78 -52.55
C GLU A 653 30.89 -22.71 -51.45
N ASN A 654 31.16 -23.11 -50.20
CA ASN A 654 32.49 -23.17 -49.53
C ASN A 654 32.95 -21.82 -48.89
N ALA A 655 33.64 -21.72 -47.75
CA ALA A 655 34.29 -22.68 -46.86
C ALA A 655 34.55 -21.99 -45.50
N GLY A 656 34.62 -22.76 -44.41
CA GLY A 656 35.13 -22.29 -43.13
C GLY A 656 34.95 -23.28 -41.99
N GLN A 657 35.57 -24.45 -42.13
CA GLN A 657 35.60 -25.55 -41.15
C GLN A 657 36.16 -25.13 -39.78
N GLY A 658 35.50 -25.61 -38.73
CA GLY A 658 36.06 -25.90 -37.41
C GLY A 658 35.34 -27.14 -36.88
N GLU A 659 36.09 -28.24 -36.74
CA GLU A 659 35.65 -29.60 -36.48
C GLU A 659 34.97 -29.79 -35.10
N ASP A 660 33.78 -30.37 -35.16
CA ASP A 660 33.21 -31.48 -34.39
C ASP A 660 33.76 -31.77 -32.98
N SER A 661 32.91 -31.48 -32.00
CA SER A 661 32.47 -32.52 -31.07
C SER A 661 30.95 -32.39 -30.92
N ASP A 662 30.21 -33.10 -31.77
CA ASP A 662 28.78 -33.37 -31.57
C ASP A 662 28.62 -34.20 -30.28
N GLY A 663 28.52 -33.51 -29.16
CA GLY A 663 27.66 -33.99 -28.09
C GLY A 663 26.26 -33.63 -28.52
N GLU A 664 25.57 -34.55 -29.18
CA GLU A 664 24.12 -34.45 -29.40
C GLU A 664 23.51 -34.02 -28.08
N ASN A 665 22.87 -32.85 -28.10
CA ASN A 665 22.15 -32.33 -26.95
C ASN A 665 20.97 -33.28 -26.76
N GLU A 666 21.16 -34.35 -25.98
CA GLU A 666 20.10 -35.30 -25.67
C GLU A 666 18.95 -34.48 -25.06
N GLY A 667 17.84 -34.42 -25.78
CA GLY A 667 16.64 -33.73 -25.31
C GLY A 667 16.19 -34.36 -24.00
N LEU A 668 15.30 -33.64 -23.29
CA LEU A 668 14.83 -34.04 -21.97
C LEU A 668 14.01 -35.36 -21.96
N GLY A 669 13.94 -36.07 -23.09
CA GLY A 669 13.19 -37.29 -23.27
C GLY A 669 11.74 -37.03 -23.68
N THR A 670 11.03 -38.11 -23.93
CA THR A 670 9.62 -38.13 -24.27
C THR A 670 8.83 -38.79 -23.15
N VAL A 671 7.75 -38.15 -22.73
CA VAL A 671 6.77 -38.74 -21.82
C VAL A 671 5.50 -39.08 -22.58
N ILE A 672 4.95 -40.26 -22.34
CA ILE A 672 3.57 -40.57 -22.70
C ILE A 672 2.75 -40.50 -21.42
N ILE A 673 1.73 -39.66 -21.40
CA ILE A 673 0.81 -39.49 -20.28
C ILE A 673 -0.58 -39.85 -20.82
N GLY A 674 -1.10 -41.00 -20.40
CA GLY A 674 -2.33 -41.53 -20.95
C GLY A 674 -2.19 -41.83 -22.44
N SER A 675 -2.90 -41.10 -23.30
CA SER A 675 -2.81 -41.24 -24.76
C SER A 675 -2.01 -40.14 -25.46
N TYR A 676 -1.34 -39.26 -24.72
CA TYR A 676 -0.58 -38.13 -25.26
C TYR A 676 0.91 -38.44 -25.19
N LYS A 677 1.62 -38.29 -26.32
CA LYS A 677 3.08 -38.34 -26.39
C LYS A 677 3.62 -36.93 -26.46
N VAL A 678 4.35 -36.53 -25.45
CA VAL A 678 4.81 -35.16 -25.27
C VAL A 678 6.32 -35.18 -25.08
N LYS A 679 7.04 -34.43 -25.91
CA LYS A 679 8.43 -34.12 -25.60
C LYS A 679 8.50 -33.35 -24.29
N LEU A 680 9.38 -33.73 -23.36
CA LEU A 680 9.37 -33.16 -22.02
C LEU A 680 9.65 -31.63 -22.02
N GLU A 681 10.43 -31.16 -22.99
CA GLU A 681 10.68 -29.74 -23.27
C GLU A 681 9.44 -28.97 -23.82
N ALA A 682 8.40 -29.69 -24.24
CA ALA A 682 7.14 -29.16 -24.74
C ALA A 682 5.96 -29.37 -23.76
N LEU A 683 6.21 -29.90 -22.56
CA LEU A 683 5.18 -30.18 -21.56
C LEU A 683 4.84 -28.92 -20.75
N THR A 684 3.82 -28.18 -21.18
CA THR A 684 3.26 -27.06 -20.42
C THR A 684 2.24 -27.54 -19.37
N PRO A 685 1.88 -26.73 -18.36
CA PRO A 685 0.84 -27.09 -17.39
C PRO A 685 -0.49 -27.47 -18.06
N GLU A 686 -0.84 -26.80 -19.15
CA GLU A 686 -2.05 -27.07 -19.94
C GLU A 686 -1.93 -28.43 -20.65
N ALA A 687 -0.80 -28.72 -21.29
CA ALA A 687 -0.54 -30.01 -21.95
C ALA A 687 -0.53 -31.17 -20.95
N PHE A 688 0.00 -30.95 -19.74
CA PHE A 688 0.01 -31.93 -18.67
C PHE A 688 -1.41 -32.23 -18.15
N ASN A 689 -2.21 -31.20 -17.88
CA ASN A 689 -3.59 -31.37 -17.41
C ASN A 689 -4.48 -32.08 -18.46
N ALA A 690 -4.34 -31.73 -19.74
CA ALA A 690 -5.09 -32.39 -20.81
C ALA A 690 -4.65 -33.84 -21.02
N ALA A 691 -3.35 -34.12 -20.95
CA ALA A 691 -2.82 -35.47 -21.11
C ALA A 691 -3.23 -36.39 -19.95
N THR A 692 -3.13 -35.91 -18.70
CA THR A 692 -3.49 -36.69 -17.50
C THR A 692 -4.95 -37.10 -17.46
N ALA A 693 -5.86 -36.29 -18.01
CA ALA A 693 -7.27 -36.64 -18.13
C ALA A 693 -7.54 -37.87 -19.01
N THR A 694 -6.63 -38.22 -19.94
CA THR A 694 -6.77 -39.41 -20.79
C THR A 694 -6.24 -40.69 -20.17
N MET A 695 -5.58 -40.64 -19.00
CA MET A 695 -5.01 -41.84 -18.36
C MET A 695 -6.08 -42.87 -18.01
N ALA A 696 -7.22 -42.41 -17.50
CA ALA A 696 -8.33 -43.29 -17.11
C ALA A 696 -9.00 -43.98 -18.31
N SER A 697 -9.20 -43.26 -19.43
CA SER A 697 -9.88 -43.78 -20.63
C SER A 697 -8.96 -44.63 -21.52
N SER A 698 -7.67 -44.27 -21.56
CA SER A 698 -6.65 -45.04 -22.29
C SER A 698 -6.18 -46.28 -21.51
N GLY A 699 -6.40 -46.31 -20.20
CA GLY A 699 -5.89 -47.34 -19.28
C GLY A 699 -4.37 -47.32 -19.15
N GLN A 700 -3.72 -46.23 -19.56
CA GLN A 700 -2.27 -46.06 -19.55
C GLN A 700 -1.88 -45.05 -18.46
N GLY A 701 -0.84 -45.40 -17.69
CA GLY A 701 -0.21 -44.50 -16.74
C GLY A 701 0.71 -43.50 -17.44
N MET A 702 1.78 -43.12 -16.74
CA MET A 702 2.83 -42.28 -17.33
C MET A 702 4.04 -43.15 -17.64
N VAL A 703 4.52 -43.10 -18.88
CA VAL A 703 5.73 -43.79 -19.27
C VAL A 703 6.71 -42.81 -19.86
N TYR A 704 7.99 -42.98 -19.56
CA TYR A 704 9.05 -42.08 -19.99
C TYR A 704 10.13 -42.84 -20.74
N GLN A 705 10.66 -42.20 -21.78
CA GLN A 705 11.82 -42.67 -22.53
C GLN A 705 12.78 -41.50 -22.71
N SER A 706 14.03 -41.66 -22.28
CA SER A 706 15.08 -40.67 -22.58
C SER A 706 15.43 -40.70 -24.07
N ASP A 707 15.95 -39.59 -24.60
CA ASP A 707 16.33 -39.50 -26.01
C ASP A 707 17.64 -40.26 -26.35
N ALA A 708 18.30 -40.86 -25.35
CA ALA A 708 19.49 -41.69 -25.52
C ALA A 708 19.25 -42.91 -26.44
N PRO A 709 20.15 -43.22 -27.40
CA PRO A 709 19.95 -44.31 -28.35
C PRO A 709 19.75 -45.68 -27.68
N GLY A 710 18.58 -46.28 -27.90
CA GLY A 710 18.23 -47.60 -27.35
C GLY A 710 17.68 -47.59 -25.92
N ALA A 711 17.36 -46.41 -25.37
CA ALA A 711 16.76 -46.29 -24.04
C ALA A 711 15.40 -47.02 -23.95
N PRO A 712 15.17 -47.83 -22.90
CA PRO A 712 13.90 -48.50 -22.71
C PRO A 712 12.80 -47.50 -22.29
N TRP A 713 11.54 -47.81 -22.61
CA TRP A 713 10.39 -47.13 -22.00
C TRP A 713 10.24 -47.60 -20.55
N ILE A 714 10.04 -46.66 -19.64
CA ILE A 714 10.00 -46.89 -18.20
C ILE A 714 8.63 -46.46 -17.67
N GLY A 715 7.98 -47.32 -16.87
CA GLY A 715 6.73 -47.00 -16.19
C GLY A 715 7.00 -46.13 -14.98
N MET A 716 6.37 -44.95 -14.92
CA MET A 716 6.57 -44.00 -13.83
C MET A 716 5.72 -44.33 -12.60
N GLU A 717 4.71 -45.19 -12.72
CA GLU A 717 3.82 -45.58 -11.61
C GLU A 717 4.52 -46.27 -10.41
N ASP A 718 5.72 -46.85 -10.60
CA ASP A 718 6.44 -47.61 -9.57
C ASP A 718 7.79 -46.98 -9.16
N VAL A 719 8.03 -45.71 -9.50
CA VAL A 719 9.36 -45.09 -9.31
C VAL A 719 9.27 -43.78 -8.53
N LEU A 720 9.66 -43.83 -7.25
CA LEU A 720 9.73 -42.70 -6.33
C LEU A 720 11.10 -41.98 -6.33
N ASP A 721 12.01 -42.30 -7.26
CA ASP A 721 13.41 -41.81 -7.28
C ASP A 721 13.80 -41.18 -8.64
N PRO A 722 14.24 -39.89 -8.68
CA PRO A 722 14.68 -39.21 -9.90
C PRO A 722 15.86 -39.88 -10.62
N SER A 723 16.71 -40.63 -9.90
CA SER A 723 17.88 -41.30 -10.49
C SER A 723 17.51 -42.44 -11.44
N ALA A 724 16.29 -42.97 -11.33
CA ALA A 724 15.76 -44.00 -12.23
C ALA A 724 15.41 -43.49 -13.64
N LEU A 725 15.34 -42.17 -13.86
CA LEU A 725 15.19 -41.57 -15.20
C LEU A 725 16.42 -41.76 -16.10
N THR A 726 17.59 -42.01 -15.49
CA THR A 726 18.87 -42.21 -16.19
C THR A 726 19.42 -43.62 -16.05
N ASN A 727 18.94 -44.41 -15.08
CA ASN A 727 19.34 -45.82 -14.90
C ASN A 727 18.21 -46.65 -14.22
N PRO A 728 17.16 -47.04 -14.96
CA PRO A 728 15.97 -47.68 -14.39
C PRO A 728 16.23 -49.11 -13.92
N SER A 729 15.56 -49.54 -12.85
CA SER A 729 15.56 -50.94 -12.40
C SER A 729 14.83 -51.83 -13.42
N SER A 730 15.21 -53.11 -13.52
CA SER A 730 14.61 -54.05 -14.49
C SER A 730 13.11 -54.27 -14.31
N SER A 731 12.55 -53.91 -13.14
CA SER A 731 11.12 -53.95 -12.86
C SER A 731 10.35 -52.72 -13.35
N ALA A 732 11.05 -51.59 -13.58
CA ALA A 732 10.45 -50.36 -14.10
C ALA A 732 10.45 -50.29 -15.64
N VAL A 733 11.26 -51.13 -16.30
CA VAL A 733 11.37 -51.19 -17.77
C VAL A 733 10.20 -51.96 -18.39
N LEU A 734 9.47 -51.33 -19.29
CA LEU A 734 8.40 -51.97 -20.05
C LEU A 734 8.97 -53.00 -21.03
N SER A 735 8.31 -54.16 -21.10
CA SER A 735 8.58 -55.14 -22.17
C SER A 735 8.23 -54.57 -23.55
N GLN A 736 8.92 -54.97 -24.62
CA GLN A 736 8.60 -54.50 -25.98
C GLN A 736 7.12 -54.69 -26.34
N LYS A 737 6.51 -55.81 -25.91
CA LYS A 737 5.08 -56.08 -26.10
C LYS A 737 4.18 -55.09 -25.35
N ALA A 738 4.62 -54.57 -24.20
CA ALA A 738 3.90 -53.54 -23.45
C ALA A 738 4.07 -52.16 -24.11
N VAL A 739 5.26 -51.86 -24.62
CA VAL A 739 5.54 -50.65 -25.40
C VAL A 739 4.71 -50.61 -26.69
N ASP A 740 4.67 -51.70 -27.44
CA ASP A 740 3.91 -51.81 -28.69
C ASP A 740 2.39 -51.74 -28.47
N THR A 741 1.92 -51.89 -27.22
CA THR A 741 0.51 -51.76 -26.84
C THR A 741 0.13 -50.38 -26.30
N LEU A 742 1.08 -49.44 -26.19
CA LEU A 742 0.81 -48.06 -25.79
C LEU A 742 -0.02 -47.37 -26.88
N LYS A 743 -1.20 -46.87 -26.53
CA LYS A 743 -2.12 -46.20 -27.45
C LYS A 743 -1.91 -44.70 -27.36
N VAL A 744 -1.07 -44.18 -28.25
CA VAL A 744 -0.84 -42.73 -28.41
C VAL A 744 -1.72 -42.20 -29.52
N THR A 745 -2.49 -41.15 -29.23
CA THR A 745 -3.44 -40.54 -30.15
C THR A 745 -3.08 -39.09 -30.47
N VAL A 746 -2.29 -38.43 -29.63
CA VAL A 746 -1.88 -37.04 -29.81
C VAL A 746 -0.38 -36.92 -29.54
N GLU A 747 0.33 -36.16 -30.38
CA GLU A 747 1.75 -35.88 -30.23
C GLU A 747 2.01 -34.37 -30.14
N ILE A 748 2.81 -33.97 -29.15
CA ILE A 748 3.28 -32.59 -28.95
C ILE A 748 4.80 -32.61 -29.03
N LYS A 749 5.34 -32.11 -30.14
CA LYS A 749 6.77 -32.15 -30.44
C LYS A 749 7.52 -30.91 -29.95
N GLU A 750 6.84 -29.76 -29.91
CA GLU A 750 7.39 -28.45 -29.52
C GLU A 750 6.32 -27.64 -28.78
N PRO A 751 6.69 -26.68 -27.90
CA PRO A 751 5.74 -25.81 -27.22
C PRO A 751 4.83 -25.10 -28.23
N GLY A 752 3.52 -25.32 -28.12
CA GLY A 752 2.55 -24.72 -29.03
C GLY A 752 2.28 -25.48 -30.34
N ALA A 753 2.86 -26.66 -30.54
CA ALA A 753 2.65 -27.51 -31.72
C ALA A 753 2.00 -28.85 -31.35
N ILE A 754 0.68 -28.92 -31.46
CA ILE A 754 -0.13 -30.13 -31.20
C ILE A 754 -0.56 -30.78 -32.52
N ALA A 755 -0.33 -32.09 -32.66
CA ALA A 755 -0.74 -32.86 -33.83
C ALA A 755 -1.42 -34.16 -33.40
N SER A 756 -2.50 -34.54 -34.07
CA SER A 756 -3.10 -35.87 -33.88
C SER A 756 -2.28 -36.92 -34.62
N LEU A 757 -2.07 -38.07 -33.99
CA LEU A 757 -1.48 -39.26 -34.63
C LEU A 757 -2.54 -40.20 -35.22
N GLU A 758 -3.81 -39.87 -35.05
CA GLU A 758 -4.93 -40.65 -35.58
C GLU A 758 -5.26 -40.22 -37.02
N THR A 759 -5.73 -41.15 -37.84
CA THR A 759 -6.09 -40.81 -39.22
C THR A 759 -7.29 -39.84 -39.25
N PRO A 760 -7.43 -38.99 -40.28
CA PRO A 760 -8.59 -38.10 -40.41
C PRO A 760 -9.94 -38.83 -40.29
N GLU A 761 -10.02 -40.07 -40.77
CA GLU A 761 -11.22 -40.91 -40.65
C GLU A 761 -11.47 -41.37 -39.21
N GLN A 762 -10.42 -41.65 -38.43
CA GLN A 762 -10.54 -42.00 -37.01
C GLN A 762 -10.91 -40.79 -36.15
N LEU A 763 -10.33 -39.62 -36.44
CA LEU A 763 -10.71 -38.35 -35.82
C LEU A 763 -12.16 -38.00 -36.14
N GLN A 764 -12.58 -38.15 -37.39
CA GLN A 764 -13.96 -37.89 -37.80
C GLN A 764 -14.92 -38.85 -37.10
N GLY A 765 -14.58 -40.15 -36.99
CA GLY A 765 -15.38 -41.11 -36.23
C GLY A 765 -15.53 -40.76 -34.74
N LYS A 766 -14.49 -40.21 -34.11
CA LYS A 766 -14.55 -39.71 -32.73
C LYS A 766 -15.35 -38.43 -32.59
N ILE A 767 -15.22 -37.50 -33.55
CA ILE A 767 -16.03 -36.27 -33.63
C ILE A 767 -17.50 -36.63 -33.74
N ASP A 768 -17.85 -37.58 -34.61
CA ASP A 768 -19.24 -38.01 -34.82
C ASP A 768 -19.80 -38.70 -33.56
N THR A 769 -18.99 -39.53 -32.90
CA THR A 769 -19.34 -40.18 -31.62
C THR A 769 -19.54 -39.14 -30.51
N LEU A 770 -18.62 -38.19 -30.38
CA LEU A 770 -18.66 -37.15 -29.36
C LEU A 770 -19.81 -36.16 -29.59
N LYS A 771 -20.14 -35.84 -30.84
CA LYS A 771 -21.36 -35.09 -31.19
C LYS A 771 -22.62 -35.82 -30.73
N GLN A 772 -22.67 -37.13 -30.95
CA GLN A 772 -23.79 -37.95 -30.52
C GLN A 772 -23.87 -38.06 -28.99
N ASP A 773 -22.72 -38.05 -28.29
CA ASP A 773 -22.68 -38.06 -26.83
C ASP A 773 -23.00 -36.69 -26.23
N ILE A 774 -22.60 -35.58 -26.85
CA ILE A 774 -23.05 -34.22 -26.49
C ILE A 774 -24.56 -34.12 -26.68
N GLU A 775 -25.13 -34.64 -27.77
CA GLU A 775 -26.58 -34.65 -27.98
C GLU A 775 -27.30 -35.48 -26.91
N LYS A 776 -26.73 -36.62 -26.48
CA LYS A 776 -27.26 -37.39 -25.34
C LYS A 776 -27.11 -36.65 -24.03
N LEU A 777 -25.99 -35.95 -23.79
CA LEU A 777 -25.75 -35.16 -22.58
C LEU A 777 -26.68 -33.95 -22.54
N GLU A 778 -26.94 -33.29 -23.66
CA GLU A 778 -27.90 -32.19 -23.80
C GLU A 778 -29.34 -32.69 -23.64
N ALA A 779 -29.68 -33.86 -24.17
CA ALA A 779 -30.97 -34.51 -23.92
C ALA A 779 -31.12 -34.93 -22.45
N ALA A 780 -30.05 -35.43 -21.83
CA ALA A 780 -30.00 -35.77 -20.40
C ALA A 780 -30.07 -34.52 -19.54
N LYS A 781 -29.41 -33.42 -19.94
CA LYS A 781 -29.48 -32.10 -19.28
C LYS A 781 -30.87 -31.55 -19.42
N THR A 782 -31.48 -31.61 -20.60
CA THR A 782 -32.88 -31.21 -20.82
C THR A 782 -33.85 -32.05 -19.97
N THR A 783 -33.59 -33.36 -19.85
CA THR A 783 -34.37 -34.25 -18.96
C THR A 783 -34.13 -33.90 -17.48
N ALA A 784 -32.91 -33.56 -17.08
CA ALA A 784 -32.56 -33.14 -15.73
C ALA A 784 -33.12 -31.75 -15.40
N VAL A 785 -33.19 -30.84 -16.39
CA VAL A 785 -33.85 -29.52 -16.35
C VAL A 785 -35.34 -29.69 -16.18
N ALA A 786 -35.98 -30.51 -17.02
CA ALA A 786 -37.40 -30.84 -16.90
C ALA A 786 -37.74 -31.53 -15.57
N ALA A 787 -36.82 -32.34 -15.03
CA ALA A 787 -36.94 -32.98 -13.73
C ALA A 787 -36.44 -32.12 -12.54
N MET A 788 -36.01 -30.88 -12.78
CA MET A 788 -35.49 -29.92 -11.79
C MET A 788 -34.34 -30.45 -10.90
N LYS A 789 -33.47 -31.29 -11.44
CA LYS A 789 -32.33 -31.86 -10.71
C LYS A 789 -31.09 -30.98 -10.84
N LEU A 790 -31.06 -29.88 -10.10
CA LEU A 790 -30.05 -28.81 -10.22
C LEU A 790 -28.58 -29.26 -10.15
N SER A 791 -28.26 -30.26 -9.32
CA SER A 791 -26.91 -30.83 -9.28
C SER A 791 -26.57 -31.57 -10.55
N GLU A 792 -27.51 -32.35 -11.08
CA GLU A 792 -27.36 -33.11 -12.32
C GLU A 792 -27.30 -32.14 -13.52
N ILE A 793 -28.02 -31.02 -13.50
CA ILE A 793 -27.96 -29.97 -14.53
C ILE A 793 -26.59 -29.29 -14.55
N ALA A 794 -26.05 -28.91 -13.39
CA ALA A 794 -24.74 -28.26 -13.31
C ALA A 794 -23.61 -29.22 -13.70
N ASP A 795 -23.68 -30.48 -13.21
CA ASP A 795 -22.71 -31.51 -13.55
C ASP A 795 -22.79 -31.86 -15.05
N LEU A 796 -24.00 -31.93 -15.62
CA LEU A 796 -24.19 -32.13 -17.06
C LEU A 796 -23.77 -30.90 -17.88
N ALA A 797 -23.97 -29.67 -17.39
CA ALA A 797 -23.54 -28.45 -18.10
C ALA A 797 -22.01 -28.35 -18.18
N VAL A 798 -21.30 -28.71 -17.10
CA VAL A 798 -19.84 -28.82 -17.11
C VAL A 798 -19.39 -29.98 -18.00
N GLN A 799 -20.05 -31.15 -17.94
CA GLN A 799 -19.75 -32.28 -18.84
C GLN A 799 -20.00 -31.94 -20.32
N ILE A 800 -21.02 -31.15 -20.62
CA ILE A 800 -21.32 -30.67 -21.97
C ILE A 800 -20.26 -29.67 -22.42
N LYS A 801 -19.89 -28.68 -21.60
CA LYS A 801 -18.88 -27.69 -21.98
C LYS A 801 -17.50 -28.34 -22.13
N ASP A 802 -17.18 -29.30 -21.28
CA ASP A 802 -15.99 -30.15 -21.40
C ASP A 802 -16.02 -30.98 -22.69
N ALA A 803 -17.13 -31.66 -22.98
CA ALA A 803 -17.30 -32.42 -24.21
C ALA A 803 -17.27 -31.53 -25.47
N GLN A 804 -17.80 -30.31 -25.41
CA GLN A 804 -17.74 -29.31 -26.48
C GLN A 804 -16.32 -28.78 -26.69
N ALA A 805 -15.55 -28.56 -25.61
CA ALA A 805 -14.14 -28.20 -25.70
C ALA A 805 -13.31 -29.36 -26.29
N GLN A 806 -13.59 -30.60 -25.88
CA GLN A 806 -12.99 -31.79 -26.48
C GLN A 806 -13.35 -31.93 -27.97
N LEU A 807 -14.60 -31.62 -28.35
CA LEU A 807 -15.04 -31.61 -29.73
C LEU A 807 -14.32 -30.53 -30.55
N GLY A 808 -14.28 -29.30 -30.05
CA GLY A 808 -13.58 -28.18 -30.69
C GLY A 808 -12.09 -28.45 -30.86
N MET A 809 -11.47 -29.11 -29.88
CA MET A 809 -10.08 -29.56 -29.97
C MET A 809 -9.90 -30.63 -31.06
N LEU A 810 -10.75 -31.67 -31.12
CA LEU A 810 -10.67 -32.70 -32.15
C LEU A 810 -10.93 -32.16 -33.57
N GLU A 811 -11.87 -31.23 -33.72
CA GLU A 811 -12.15 -30.56 -34.99
C GLU A 811 -11.01 -29.64 -35.43
N ALA A 812 -10.39 -28.91 -34.50
CA ALA A 812 -9.21 -28.10 -34.76
C ALA A 812 -8.01 -28.98 -35.15
N LEU A 813 -7.83 -30.12 -34.48
CA LEU A 813 -6.81 -31.12 -34.82
C LEU A 813 -7.04 -31.73 -36.21
N LEU A 814 -8.29 -32.04 -36.56
CA LEU A 814 -8.65 -32.55 -37.90
C LEU A 814 -8.37 -31.50 -39.00
N LYS A 815 -8.55 -30.22 -38.69
CA LYS A 815 -8.27 -29.08 -39.59
C LYS A 815 -6.79 -28.66 -39.61
N GLY A 816 -5.96 -29.23 -38.73
CA GLY A 816 -4.56 -28.84 -38.57
C GLY A 816 -4.33 -27.48 -37.90
N ASP A 817 -5.34 -26.94 -37.21
CA ASP A 817 -5.25 -25.65 -36.51
C ASP A 817 -4.77 -25.84 -35.07
N ALA A 818 -3.43 -25.88 -34.92
CA ALA A 818 -2.78 -26.09 -33.64
C ALA A 818 -3.12 -25.02 -32.59
N LYS A 819 -3.33 -23.77 -33.02
CA LYS A 819 -3.63 -22.65 -32.11
C LYS A 819 -5.04 -22.78 -31.54
N ALA A 820 -6.01 -23.08 -32.38
CA ALA A 820 -7.39 -23.31 -31.94
C ALA A 820 -7.49 -24.57 -31.07
N ALA A 821 -6.77 -25.64 -31.42
CA ALA A 821 -6.71 -26.86 -30.63
C ALA A 821 -6.15 -26.60 -29.22
N LEU A 822 -5.09 -25.80 -29.10
CA LEU A 822 -4.51 -25.42 -27.81
C LEU A 822 -5.41 -24.53 -26.95
N ALA A 823 -6.15 -23.61 -27.57
CA ALA A 823 -7.12 -22.77 -26.85
C ALA A 823 -8.26 -23.62 -26.27
N GLN A 824 -8.77 -24.59 -27.03
CA GLN A 824 -9.79 -25.52 -26.55
C GLN A 824 -9.23 -26.49 -25.51
N MET A 825 -7.97 -26.90 -25.64
CA MET A 825 -7.28 -27.78 -24.68
C MET A 825 -7.16 -27.16 -23.27
N ALA A 826 -7.05 -25.82 -23.16
CA ALA A 826 -7.01 -25.13 -21.87
C ALA A 826 -8.32 -25.24 -21.07
N LEU A 827 -9.43 -25.56 -21.75
CA LEU A 827 -10.75 -25.76 -21.18
C LEU A 827 -11.02 -27.23 -20.83
N VAL A 828 -10.47 -28.18 -21.60
CA VAL A 828 -10.71 -29.61 -21.39
C VAL A 828 -10.26 -30.08 -20.00
N ASN A 829 -11.17 -30.70 -19.24
CA ASN A 829 -11.00 -31.20 -17.87
C ASN A 829 -10.49 -30.16 -16.87
N ASN A 830 -10.70 -28.87 -17.15
CA ASN A 830 -10.36 -27.78 -16.26
C ASN A 830 -11.65 -27.14 -15.72
N PRO A 831 -12.19 -27.60 -14.58
CA PRO A 831 -13.49 -27.15 -14.09
C PRO A 831 -13.52 -25.64 -13.81
N ASP A 832 -12.43 -25.05 -13.33
CA ASP A 832 -12.38 -23.60 -13.04
C ASP A 832 -12.41 -22.77 -14.32
N ALA A 833 -11.68 -23.18 -15.36
CA ALA A 833 -11.69 -22.51 -16.66
C ALA A 833 -12.99 -22.78 -17.46
N LEU A 834 -13.59 -23.96 -17.32
CA LEU A 834 -14.90 -24.29 -17.90
C LEU A 834 -16.00 -23.46 -17.23
N ILE A 835 -15.94 -23.30 -15.91
CA ILE A 835 -16.88 -22.47 -15.15
C ILE A 835 -16.71 -20.97 -15.50
N ALA A 836 -15.47 -20.50 -15.68
CA ALA A 836 -15.18 -19.16 -16.19
C ALA A 836 -15.70 -18.97 -17.64
N ALA A 837 -15.46 -19.94 -18.53
CA ALA A 837 -15.96 -19.88 -19.91
C ALA A 837 -17.49 -19.99 -20.01
N LEU A 838 -18.13 -20.69 -19.06
CA LEU A 838 -19.59 -20.71 -18.90
C LEU A 838 -20.16 -19.36 -18.41
N SER A 839 -19.32 -18.44 -17.95
CA SER A 839 -19.69 -17.09 -17.48
C SER A 839 -19.26 -15.95 -18.40
N GLU A 840 -18.45 -16.21 -19.45
CA GLU A 840 -17.96 -15.22 -20.42
C GLU A 840 -18.71 -15.22 -21.77
N GLU A 841 -19.67 -16.12 -21.99
CA GLU A 841 -20.29 -16.33 -23.31
C GLU A 841 -21.39 -15.30 -23.69
N ASP A 842 -21.58 -14.24 -22.90
CA ASP A 842 -22.57 -13.17 -23.14
C ASP A 842 -21.95 -11.81 -23.50
N ALA A 843 -21.04 -11.78 -24.49
CA ALA A 843 -20.70 -10.52 -25.17
C ALA A 843 -20.16 -10.70 -26.60
N SER A 844 -21.03 -10.59 -27.62
CA SER A 844 -20.65 -9.97 -28.90
C SER A 844 -21.82 -9.68 -29.87
N PRO A 845 -21.62 -8.77 -30.85
CA PRO A 845 -22.63 -7.83 -31.35
C PRO A 845 -23.55 -8.35 -32.47
N ALA A 846 -24.63 -7.59 -32.70
CA ALA A 846 -25.73 -7.87 -33.60
C ALA A 846 -25.39 -8.08 -35.10
N GLU A 847 -25.80 -9.26 -35.59
CA GLU A 847 -26.60 -9.66 -36.80
C GLU A 847 -26.31 -9.15 -38.24
N PRO A 848 -26.45 -10.04 -39.27
CA PRO A 848 -27.77 -10.32 -39.90
C PRO A 848 -28.06 -11.80 -40.26
N GLY A 849 -29.33 -12.21 -40.15
CA GLY A 849 -29.80 -13.61 -40.18
C GLY A 849 -30.13 -14.27 -41.53
N ASP A 850 -30.70 -15.49 -41.47
CA ASP A 850 -31.84 -16.02 -42.26
C ASP A 850 -32.19 -17.48 -41.84
N GLY A 851 -33.48 -17.88 -41.84
CA GLY A 851 -33.89 -19.27 -42.15
C GLY A 851 -34.45 -20.25 -41.08
N ASN A 852 -35.72 -20.10 -40.70
CA ASN A 852 -36.83 -21.08 -40.60
C ASN A 852 -36.70 -22.58 -40.13
N SER A 853 -37.67 -22.95 -39.25
CA SER A 853 -38.35 -24.26 -38.99
C SER A 853 -37.64 -25.36 -38.17
N GLY A 854 -38.26 -26.09 -37.23
CA GLY A 854 -39.63 -26.13 -36.68
C GLY A 854 -39.83 -27.36 -35.78
N GLY A 855 -40.92 -27.37 -34.98
CA GLY A 855 -41.68 -28.60 -34.65
C GLY A 855 -41.41 -29.38 -33.35
N ASP A 856 -41.90 -28.82 -32.23
CA ASP A 856 -42.83 -29.39 -31.23
C ASP A 856 -42.64 -30.80 -30.59
N GLY A 857 -42.83 -30.89 -29.26
CA GLY A 857 -42.92 -32.20 -28.60
C GLY A 857 -42.90 -32.42 -27.08
N THR A 858 -42.88 -31.41 -26.19
CA THR A 858 -43.31 -31.36 -24.74
C THR A 858 -42.85 -32.44 -23.70
N PRO A 859 -42.64 -32.12 -22.38
CA PRO A 859 -43.66 -31.50 -21.49
C PRO A 859 -43.21 -30.50 -20.39
N ALA A 860 -44.15 -29.58 -20.14
CA ALA A 860 -44.36 -28.58 -19.08
C ALA A 860 -43.55 -28.61 -17.76
N ALA A 861 -42.94 -27.47 -17.46
CA ALA A 861 -42.68 -26.95 -16.11
C ALA A 861 -43.32 -25.56 -15.96
N ASN A 862 -43.76 -25.23 -14.73
CA ASN A 862 -44.48 -24.00 -14.36
C ASN A 862 -44.02 -22.74 -15.11
N GLY A 863 -44.91 -22.17 -15.93
CA GLY A 863 -44.59 -21.06 -16.82
C GLY A 863 -44.29 -19.76 -16.07
N GLN A 864 -43.01 -19.41 -15.99
CA GLN A 864 -42.60 -18.00 -16.03
C GLN A 864 -42.86 -17.50 -17.46
N ALA A 865 -43.49 -16.33 -17.57
CA ALA A 865 -43.67 -15.68 -18.85
C ALA A 865 -42.30 -15.46 -19.52
N SER A 866 -42.17 -15.72 -20.83
CA SER A 866 -40.93 -15.44 -21.56
C SER A 866 -40.57 -13.95 -21.47
N GLU A 867 -39.31 -13.59 -21.69
CA GLU A 867 -38.88 -12.18 -21.69
C GLU A 867 -39.77 -11.33 -22.61
N ASP A 868 -40.06 -11.80 -23.82
CA ASP A 868 -40.99 -11.18 -24.76
C ASP A 868 -42.43 -11.02 -24.21
N GLN A 869 -42.90 -11.99 -23.42
CA GLN A 869 -44.23 -11.92 -22.79
C GLN A 869 -44.26 -10.91 -21.64
N LEU A 870 -43.18 -10.83 -20.84
CA LEU A 870 -43.03 -9.85 -19.77
C LEU A 870 -42.89 -8.44 -20.36
N ALA A 871 -42.12 -8.27 -21.44
CA ALA A 871 -41.98 -7.01 -22.16
C ALA A 871 -43.31 -6.55 -22.76
N ALA A 872 -44.03 -7.43 -23.48
CA ALA A 872 -45.35 -7.11 -24.02
C ALA A 872 -46.38 -6.80 -22.93
N GLN A 873 -46.30 -7.49 -21.78
CA GLN A 873 -47.15 -7.23 -20.63
C GLN A 873 -46.86 -5.87 -19.99
N ALA A 874 -45.58 -5.53 -19.83
CA ALA A 874 -45.13 -4.23 -19.33
C ALA A 874 -45.59 -3.09 -20.25
N GLU A 875 -45.41 -3.24 -21.56
CA GLU A 875 -45.85 -2.25 -22.55
C GLU A 875 -47.36 -2.03 -22.50
N LEU A 876 -48.15 -3.12 -22.42
CA LEU A 876 -49.60 -3.03 -22.29
C LEU A 876 -50.03 -2.34 -20.99
N GLN A 877 -49.35 -2.62 -19.88
CA GLN A 877 -49.62 -1.98 -18.59
C GLN A 877 -49.24 -0.50 -18.60
N GLN A 878 -48.13 -0.13 -19.24
CA GLN A 878 -47.69 1.24 -19.44
C GLN A 878 -48.70 2.03 -20.31
N GLN A 879 -49.15 1.47 -21.44
CA GLN A 879 -50.17 2.09 -22.27
C GLN A 879 -51.49 2.32 -21.51
N LYS A 880 -51.91 1.37 -20.67
CA LYS A 880 -53.10 1.54 -19.81
C LYS A 880 -52.91 2.63 -18.76
N LEU A 881 -51.71 2.72 -18.18
CA LEU A 881 -51.35 3.75 -17.22
C LEU A 881 -51.39 5.15 -17.88
N GLU A 882 -50.81 5.30 -19.06
CA GLU A 882 -50.85 6.54 -19.85
C GLU A 882 -52.28 6.95 -20.22
N GLN A 883 -53.13 5.99 -20.60
CA GLN A 883 -54.53 6.25 -20.89
C GLN A 883 -55.31 6.73 -19.65
N ALA A 884 -55.08 6.13 -18.48
CA ALA A 884 -55.71 6.55 -17.22
C ALA A 884 -55.24 7.95 -16.79
N LEU A 885 -53.95 8.25 -16.98
CA LEU A 885 -53.39 9.59 -16.75
C LEU A 885 -53.99 10.64 -17.69
N ALA A 886 -54.13 10.31 -18.98
CA ALA A 886 -54.76 11.19 -19.97
C ALA A 886 -56.26 11.42 -19.71
N ALA A 887 -56.94 10.45 -19.10
CA ALA A 887 -58.34 10.55 -18.69
C ALA A 887 -58.56 11.35 -17.38
N GLY A 888 -57.49 11.72 -16.67
CA GLY A 888 -57.58 12.42 -15.38
C GLY A 888 -58.08 11.54 -14.23
N GLU A 889 -57.80 10.23 -14.28
CA GLU A 889 -58.24 9.24 -13.28
C GLU A 889 -57.04 8.76 -12.40
N PRO A 890 -56.62 9.56 -11.40
CA PRO A 890 -55.38 9.28 -10.64
C PRO A 890 -55.46 7.99 -9.79
N GLU A 891 -56.63 7.60 -9.30
CA GLU A 891 -56.80 6.36 -8.53
C GLU A 891 -56.65 5.11 -9.42
N ALA A 892 -57.11 5.17 -10.68
CA ALA A 892 -56.95 4.11 -11.65
C ALA A 892 -55.49 3.99 -12.11
N ALA A 893 -54.81 5.13 -12.32
CA ALA A 893 -53.39 5.18 -12.64
C ALA A 893 -52.53 4.58 -11.51
N ALA A 894 -52.77 4.96 -10.25
CA ALA A 894 -52.05 4.41 -9.10
C ALA A 894 -52.23 2.89 -8.94
N ALA A 895 -53.43 2.36 -9.24
CA ALA A 895 -53.70 0.93 -9.20
C ALA A 895 -52.97 0.13 -10.30
N LEU A 896 -52.69 0.76 -11.45
CA LEU A 896 -51.96 0.15 -12.58
C LEU A 896 -50.44 0.17 -12.40
N LEU A 897 -49.91 1.04 -11.53
CA LEU A 897 -48.48 1.18 -11.30
C LEU A 897 -47.86 -0.02 -10.59
N GLN A 898 -48.51 -0.54 -9.54
CA GLN A 898 -48.04 -1.72 -8.80
C GLN A 898 -47.79 -2.96 -9.68
N PRO A 899 -48.74 -3.40 -10.54
CA PRO A 899 -48.51 -4.53 -11.43
C PRO A 899 -47.45 -4.22 -12.50
N LEU A 900 -47.34 -2.97 -12.97
CA LEU A 900 -46.29 -2.56 -13.92
C LEU A 900 -44.89 -2.67 -13.29
N LEU A 901 -44.70 -2.13 -12.09
CA LEU A 901 -43.43 -2.22 -11.35
C LEU A 901 -43.05 -3.68 -11.06
N ALA A 902 -44.03 -4.53 -10.72
CA ALA A 902 -43.78 -5.95 -10.53
C ALA A 902 -43.35 -6.65 -11.83
N THR A 903 -44.00 -6.35 -12.96
CA THR A 903 -43.63 -6.91 -14.27
C THR A 903 -42.27 -6.38 -14.74
N GLN A 904 -41.96 -5.10 -14.54
CA GLN A 904 -40.64 -4.54 -14.86
C GLN A 904 -39.53 -5.13 -13.98
N ALA A 905 -39.78 -5.36 -12.69
CA ALA A 905 -38.81 -6.03 -11.81
C ALA A 905 -38.55 -7.48 -12.24
N GLN A 906 -39.58 -8.19 -12.71
CA GLN A 906 -39.44 -9.54 -13.26
C GLN A 906 -38.67 -9.54 -14.59
N LEU A 907 -38.92 -8.54 -15.45
CA LEU A 907 -38.18 -8.36 -16.70
C LEU A 907 -36.69 -8.07 -16.44
N ALA A 908 -36.38 -7.16 -15.50
CA ALA A 908 -35.01 -6.85 -15.10
C ALA A 908 -34.29 -8.08 -14.48
N ASP A 909 -34.99 -8.85 -13.64
CA ASP A 909 -34.44 -10.10 -13.08
C ASP A 909 -34.18 -11.16 -14.16
N ALA A 910 -35.01 -11.21 -15.21
CA ALA A 910 -34.84 -12.11 -16.34
C ALA A 910 -33.66 -11.69 -17.24
N GLN A 911 -33.54 -10.39 -17.54
CA GLN A 911 -32.47 -9.83 -18.37
C GLN A 911 -31.07 -9.99 -17.77
N VAL A 912 -30.97 -9.91 -16.45
CA VAL A 912 -29.68 -10.06 -15.74
C VAL A 912 -29.42 -11.52 -15.32
N GLY A 913 -30.39 -12.42 -15.51
CA GLY A 913 -30.30 -13.82 -15.03
C GLY A 913 -30.16 -13.95 -13.51
N ALA A 914 -30.50 -12.90 -12.75
CA ALA A 914 -30.13 -12.78 -11.35
C ALA A 914 -30.82 -13.81 -10.45
N SER A 915 -32.08 -14.13 -10.73
CA SER A 915 -32.84 -15.11 -9.94
C SER A 915 -32.28 -16.53 -10.07
N GLU A 916 -31.87 -16.92 -11.28
CA GLU A 916 -31.23 -18.20 -11.57
C GLU A 916 -29.81 -18.27 -11.02
N GLY A 917 -29.02 -17.19 -11.21
CA GLY A 917 -27.67 -17.06 -10.65
C GLY A 917 -27.63 -17.10 -9.12
N LEU A 918 -28.60 -16.48 -8.44
CA LEU A 918 -28.65 -16.53 -6.98
C LEU A 918 -29.04 -17.90 -6.43
N ALA A 919 -29.88 -18.64 -7.15
CA ALA A 919 -30.22 -20.02 -6.80
C ALA A 919 -29.00 -20.94 -6.98
N SER A 920 -28.23 -20.78 -8.06
CA SER A 920 -27.03 -21.56 -8.33
C SER A 920 -25.91 -21.27 -7.32
N LEU A 921 -25.67 -19.99 -6.98
CA LEU A 921 -24.69 -19.58 -5.96
C LEU A 921 -25.06 -20.07 -4.56
N ALA A 922 -26.36 -20.07 -4.21
CA ALA A 922 -26.82 -20.62 -2.93
C ALA A 922 -26.57 -22.13 -2.85
N ALA A 923 -26.81 -22.87 -3.93
CA ALA A 923 -26.52 -24.30 -4.01
C ALA A 923 -25.00 -24.58 -3.94
N ALA A 924 -24.18 -23.77 -4.59
CA ALA A 924 -22.71 -23.86 -4.54
C ALA A 924 -22.19 -23.62 -3.11
N LYS A 925 -22.67 -22.58 -2.43
CA LYS A 925 -22.30 -22.30 -1.04
C LYS A 925 -22.64 -23.46 -0.11
N GLN A 926 -23.83 -24.04 -0.26
CA GLN A 926 -24.25 -25.19 0.55
C GLN A 926 -23.32 -26.41 0.37
N LYS A 927 -22.88 -26.68 -0.88
CA LYS A 927 -21.91 -27.74 -1.17
C LYS A 927 -20.53 -27.46 -0.54
N LEU A 928 -20.03 -26.23 -0.64
CA LEU A 928 -18.75 -25.84 -0.04
C LEU A 928 -18.77 -25.88 1.48
N GLN A 929 -19.87 -25.48 2.12
CA GLN A 929 -20.05 -25.55 3.57
C GLN A 929 -20.07 -27.00 4.09
N ALA A 930 -20.67 -27.92 3.34
CA ALA A 930 -20.62 -29.34 3.65
C ALA A 930 -19.18 -29.87 3.57
N ALA A 931 -18.42 -29.51 2.52
CA ALA A 931 -17.02 -29.87 2.37
C ALA A 931 -16.12 -29.25 3.46
N LEU A 932 -16.39 -28.01 3.88
CA LEU A 932 -15.65 -27.34 4.96
C LEU A 932 -15.85 -28.07 6.29
N SER A 933 -17.09 -28.46 6.58
CA SER A 933 -17.42 -29.22 7.79
C SER A 933 -16.69 -30.57 7.83
N GLU A 934 -16.57 -31.23 6.67
CA GLU A 934 -15.81 -32.47 6.52
C GLU A 934 -14.30 -32.28 6.72
N ALA A 935 -13.71 -31.26 6.09
CA ALA A 935 -12.29 -30.92 6.23
C ALA A 935 -11.92 -30.53 7.68
N GLN A 936 -12.81 -29.82 8.38
CA GLN A 936 -12.66 -29.50 9.80
C GLN A 936 -12.69 -30.75 10.69
N ALA A 937 -13.59 -31.70 10.40
CA ALA A 937 -13.65 -32.97 11.12
C ALA A 937 -12.38 -33.84 10.90
N GLN A 938 -11.73 -33.68 9.75
CA GLN A 938 -10.47 -34.37 9.38
C GLN A 938 -9.20 -33.64 9.86
N GLN A 939 -9.33 -32.45 10.47
CA GLN A 939 -8.20 -31.60 10.90
C GLN A 939 -7.25 -31.17 9.77
N ASP A 940 -7.76 -31.05 8.53
CA ASP A 940 -7.00 -30.63 7.35
C ASP A 940 -6.98 -29.09 7.24
N ALA A 941 -5.98 -28.47 7.88
CA ALA A 941 -5.88 -27.01 8.00
C ALA A 941 -5.75 -26.29 6.63
N GLU A 942 -5.14 -26.93 5.64
CA GLU A 942 -4.95 -26.36 4.31
C GLU A 942 -6.26 -26.39 3.51
N ARG A 943 -6.97 -27.52 3.52
CA ARG A 943 -8.30 -27.65 2.89
C ARG A 943 -9.34 -26.76 3.56
N VAL A 944 -9.26 -26.57 4.88
CA VAL A 944 -10.10 -25.61 5.61
C VAL A 944 -9.85 -24.18 5.13
N ALA A 945 -8.59 -23.74 5.04
CA ALA A 945 -8.26 -22.40 4.57
C ALA A 945 -8.72 -22.14 3.12
N THR A 946 -8.56 -23.13 2.23
CA THR A 946 -9.01 -23.03 0.84
C THR A 946 -10.53 -22.97 0.73
N LEU A 947 -11.26 -23.87 1.41
CA LEU A 947 -12.72 -23.89 1.38
C LEU A 947 -13.34 -22.65 2.03
N THR A 948 -12.71 -22.09 3.07
CA THR A 948 -13.12 -20.80 3.65
C THR A 948 -13.02 -19.67 2.63
N ARG A 949 -11.90 -19.56 1.90
CA ARG A 949 -11.75 -18.56 0.82
C ARG A 949 -12.75 -18.77 -0.32
N SER A 950 -13.02 -20.02 -0.70
CA SER A 950 -14.02 -20.31 -1.75
C SER A 950 -15.44 -19.95 -1.31
N ILE A 951 -15.80 -20.13 -0.03
CA ILE A 951 -17.10 -19.70 0.50
C ILE A 951 -17.18 -18.17 0.51
N GLU A 952 -16.11 -17.48 0.93
CA GLU A 952 -16.03 -16.01 0.87
C GLU A 952 -16.16 -15.48 -0.57
N ALA A 953 -15.60 -16.18 -1.55
CA ALA A 953 -15.75 -15.84 -2.96
C ALA A 953 -17.19 -16.03 -3.46
N VAL A 954 -17.86 -17.14 -3.09
CA VAL A 954 -19.28 -17.36 -3.43
C VAL A 954 -20.19 -16.33 -2.74
N ASP A 955 -19.88 -15.93 -1.51
CA ASP A 955 -20.59 -14.87 -0.81
C ASP A 955 -20.42 -13.52 -1.49
N SER A 956 -19.20 -13.22 -1.96
CA SER A 956 -18.91 -12.01 -2.72
C SER A 956 -19.63 -12.00 -4.08
N ALA A 957 -19.66 -13.14 -4.78
CA ALA A 957 -20.40 -13.30 -6.03
C ALA A 957 -21.91 -13.15 -5.83
N LYS A 958 -22.46 -13.77 -4.78
CA LYS A 958 -23.88 -13.63 -4.41
C LYS A 958 -24.24 -12.18 -4.13
N LEU A 959 -23.39 -11.46 -3.38
CA LEU A 959 -23.56 -10.04 -3.15
C LEU A 959 -23.51 -9.28 -4.49
N SER A 960 -22.55 -9.56 -5.35
CA SER A 960 -22.46 -8.90 -6.67
C SER A 960 -23.73 -9.11 -7.52
N THR A 961 -24.24 -10.34 -7.62
CA THR A 961 -25.46 -10.65 -8.39
C THR A 961 -26.71 -9.99 -7.79
N GLN A 962 -26.84 -9.97 -6.46
CA GLN A 962 -27.92 -9.23 -5.79
C GLN A 962 -27.85 -7.73 -6.09
N LYS A 963 -26.65 -7.17 -6.13
CA LYS A 963 -26.42 -5.75 -6.37
C LYS A 963 -26.78 -5.38 -7.80
N ALA A 964 -26.33 -6.18 -8.77
CA ALA A 964 -26.67 -6.00 -10.18
C ALA A 964 -28.19 -6.04 -10.41
N ALA A 965 -28.90 -6.98 -9.78
CA ALA A 965 -30.36 -7.06 -9.86
C ALA A 965 -31.07 -5.83 -9.29
N LEU A 966 -30.57 -5.27 -8.18
CA LEU A 966 -31.12 -4.05 -7.59
C LEU A 966 -30.88 -2.82 -8.47
N PHE A 967 -29.72 -2.70 -9.11
CA PHE A 967 -29.45 -1.63 -10.07
C PHE A 967 -30.33 -1.74 -11.32
N ALA A 968 -30.47 -2.94 -11.90
CA ALA A 968 -31.36 -3.12 -13.06
C ALA A 968 -32.82 -2.75 -12.74
N LYS A 969 -33.28 -3.06 -11.51
CA LYS A 969 -34.59 -2.62 -11.02
C LYS A 969 -34.67 -1.10 -10.84
N LEU A 970 -33.62 -0.49 -10.31
CA LEU A 970 -33.55 0.96 -10.12
C LEU A 970 -33.62 1.69 -11.46
N ASP A 971 -32.83 1.24 -12.45
CA ASP A 971 -32.78 1.82 -13.79
C ASP A 971 -34.14 1.71 -14.48
N ALA A 972 -34.82 0.56 -14.38
CA ALA A 972 -36.17 0.38 -14.93
C ALA A 972 -37.20 1.36 -14.32
N VAL A 973 -37.18 1.55 -13.00
CA VAL A 973 -38.09 2.47 -12.31
C VAL A 973 -37.77 3.93 -12.65
N GLN A 974 -36.49 4.29 -12.75
CA GLN A 974 -36.06 5.64 -13.14
C GLN A 974 -36.43 5.97 -14.59
N LEU A 975 -36.31 5.00 -15.50
CA LEU A 975 -36.73 5.15 -16.90
C LEU A 975 -38.24 5.38 -16.98
N LEU A 976 -39.04 4.60 -16.22
CA LEU A 976 -40.49 4.79 -16.13
C LEU A 976 -40.85 6.18 -15.57
N LEU A 977 -40.11 6.67 -14.56
CA LEU A 977 -40.29 8.01 -14.01
C LEU A 977 -39.98 9.11 -15.04
N ALA A 978 -39.02 8.89 -15.93
CA ALA A 978 -38.63 9.85 -16.97
C ALA A 978 -39.61 9.90 -18.15
N GLU A 979 -40.24 8.79 -18.51
CA GLU A 979 -41.15 8.69 -19.66
C GLU A 979 -42.59 9.15 -19.35
N LEU A 980 -43.05 9.00 -18.11
CA LEU A 980 -44.43 9.31 -17.74
C LEU A 980 -44.70 10.81 -17.56
N PRO A 981 -45.90 11.30 -17.91
CA PRO A 981 -46.27 12.70 -17.72
C PRO A 981 -46.38 13.07 -16.23
N ALA A 982 -46.07 14.33 -15.90
CA ALA A 982 -46.01 14.79 -14.52
C ALA A 982 -47.37 14.76 -13.80
N ASN A 983 -47.58 13.73 -12.98
CA ASN A 983 -48.73 13.56 -12.09
C ASN A 983 -48.25 13.29 -10.66
N GLU A 984 -48.61 14.17 -9.72
CA GLU A 984 -48.10 14.16 -8.34
C GLU A 984 -48.31 12.81 -7.61
N ALA A 985 -49.43 12.13 -7.82
CA ALA A 985 -49.74 10.88 -7.11
C ALA A 985 -48.92 9.68 -7.64
N VAL A 986 -48.71 9.62 -8.96
CA VAL A 986 -47.93 8.56 -9.61
C VAL A 986 -46.43 8.78 -9.39
N GLN A 987 -45.98 10.03 -9.49
CA GLN A 987 -44.58 10.40 -9.22
C GLN A 987 -44.18 10.07 -7.78
N ALA A 988 -45.02 10.38 -6.78
CA ALA A 988 -44.74 10.05 -5.38
C ALA A 988 -44.56 8.54 -5.13
N GLN A 989 -45.31 7.68 -5.82
CA GLN A 989 -45.16 6.23 -5.69
C GLN A 989 -43.89 5.68 -6.35
N LEU A 990 -43.52 6.23 -7.51
CA LEU A 990 -42.27 5.89 -8.19
C LEU A 990 -41.05 6.35 -7.38
N GLU A 991 -41.08 7.57 -6.84
CA GLU A 991 -40.06 8.10 -5.93
C GLU A 991 -39.92 7.24 -4.68
N GLN A 992 -41.03 6.82 -4.06
CA GLN A 992 -41.00 5.90 -2.91
C GLN A 992 -40.33 4.56 -3.26
N GLN A 993 -40.56 4.05 -4.48
CA GLN A 993 -39.94 2.81 -4.94
C GLN A 993 -38.44 2.99 -5.23
N VAL A 994 -38.03 4.14 -5.78
CA VAL A 994 -36.61 4.52 -5.94
C VAL A 994 -35.92 4.59 -4.57
N GLU A 995 -36.53 5.27 -3.59
CA GLU A 995 -35.97 5.36 -2.24
C GLU A 995 -35.79 3.99 -1.59
N LYS A 996 -36.78 3.10 -1.77
CA LYS A 996 -36.69 1.72 -1.26
C LYS A 996 -35.51 0.97 -1.88
N LEU A 997 -35.36 1.01 -3.21
CA LEU A 997 -34.29 0.30 -3.92
C LEU A 997 -32.90 0.86 -3.57
N LEU A 998 -32.78 2.18 -3.44
CA LEU A 998 -31.56 2.83 -2.97
C LEU A 998 -31.22 2.43 -1.53
N GLY A 999 -32.23 2.30 -0.65
CA GLY A 999 -32.03 1.81 0.72
C GLY A 999 -31.56 0.36 0.78
N ASP A 1000 -32.11 -0.51 -0.09
CA ASP A 1000 -31.67 -1.89 -0.22
C ASP A 1000 -30.21 -1.98 -0.71
N LEU A 1001 -29.82 -1.13 -1.67
CA LEU A 1001 -28.43 -1.01 -2.14
C LEU A 1001 -27.47 -0.49 -1.06
N GLN A 1002 -27.87 0.50 -0.25
CA GLN A 1002 -27.07 0.97 0.89
C GLN A 1002 -26.84 -0.14 1.92
N LEU A 1003 -27.89 -0.89 2.27
CA LEU A 1003 -27.77 -2.01 3.21
C LEU A 1003 -26.77 -3.05 2.70
N GLN A 1004 -26.79 -3.28 1.40
CA GLN A 1004 -25.87 -4.20 0.74
C GLN A 1004 -24.42 -3.69 0.75
N GLU A 1005 -24.19 -2.42 0.40
CA GLU A 1005 -22.87 -1.79 0.45
C GLU A 1005 -22.28 -1.79 1.86
N LYS A 1006 -23.13 -1.61 2.88
CA LYS A 1006 -22.73 -1.68 4.29
C LYS A 1006 -22.13 -3.04 4.68
N THR A 1007 -22.53 -4.13 4.03
CA THR A 1007 -22.00 -5.47 4.31
C THR A 1007 -20.51 -5.64 3.95
N LYS A 1008 -19.94 -4.73 3.15
CA LYS A 1008 -18.51 -4.74 2.80
C LYS A 1008 -17.58 -4.40 3.97
N TYR A 1009 -18.13 -3.78 5.02
CA TYR A 1009 -17.36 -3.28 6.16
C TYR A 1009 -17.60 -4.17 7.38
N ALA A 1010 -16.52 -4.68 7.96
CA ALA A 1010 -16.60 -5.36 9.25
C ALA A 1010 -17.05 -4.38 10.36
N PRO A 1011 -17.66 -4.86 11.47
CA PRO A 1011 -18.09 -3.98 12.56
C PRO A 1011 -16.99 -3.07 13.13
N GLU A 1012 -15.75 -3.56 13.14
CA GLU A 1012 -14.57 -2.78 13.58
C GLU A 1012 -14.24 -1.65 12.58
N GLU A 1013 -14.24 -1.94 11.28
CA GLU A 1013 -14.03 -0.94 10.22
C GLU A 1013 -15.12 0.13 10.24
N GLN A 1014 -16.37 -0.24 10.55
CA GLN A 1014 -17.47 0.73 10.72
C GLN A 1014 -17.24 1.67 11.90
N GLN A 1015 -16.66 1.17 13.00
CA GLN A 1015 -16.29 2.02 14.15
C GLN A 1015 -15.14 2.96 13.80
N GLU A 1016 -14.13 2.49 13.05
CA GLU A 1016 -13.03 3.33 12.58
C GLU A 1016 -13.53 4.45 11.64
N LEU A 1017 -14.39 4.11 10.67
CA LEU A 1017 -15.01 5.10 9.79
C LEU A 1017 -15.85 6.12 10.55
N ALA A 1018 -16.57 5.70 11.59
CA ALA A 1018 -17.32 6.60 12.45
C ALA A 1018 -16.40 7.53 13.27
N ALA A 1019 -15.28 7.02 13.80
CA ALA A 1019 -14.30 7.84 14.52
C ALA A 1019 -13.65 8.89 13.61
N VAL A 1020 -13.30 8.52 12.37
CA VAL A 1020 -12.78 9.45 11.36
C VAL A 1020 -13.87 10.46 10.98
N ALA A 1021 -15.13 10.05 10.85
CA ALA A 1021 -16.25 10.96 10.59
C ALA A 1021 -16.40 12.02 11.70
N GLU A 1022 -16.33 11.62 12.97
CA GLU A 1022 -16.36 12.56 14.10
C GLU A 1022 -15.18 13.55 14.07
N SER A 1023 -13.98 13.05 13.76
CA SER A 1023 -12.79 13.91 13.58
C SER A 1023 -13.01 14.94 12.47
N LEU A 1024 -13.49 14.51 11.31
CA LEU A 1024 -13.76 15.37 10.16
C LEU A 1024 -14.85 16.40 10.44
N ALA A 1025 -15.94 16.00 11.11
CA ALA A 1025 -17.04 16.89 11.49
C ALA A 1025 -16.60 17.96 12.51
N SER A 1026 -15.54 17.71 13.28
CA SER A 1026 -15.00 18.69 14.23
C SER A 1026 -14.19 19.82 13.57
N ILE A 1027 -13.82 19.66 12.30
CA ILE A 1027 -13.10 20.67 11.53
C ILE A 1027 -14.09 21.77 11.10
N THR A 1028 -13.91 22.98 11.63
CA THR A 1028 -14.81 24.13 11.38
C THR A 1028 -14.16 25.24 10.55
N SER A 1029 -12.87 25.12 10.26
CA SER A 1029 -12.15 26.02 9.36
C SER A 1029 -11.07 25.26 8.57
N ILE A 1030 -10.84 25.70 7.33
CA ILE A 1030 -9.76 25.20 6.48
C ILE A 1030 -8.99 26.38 5.86
N PRO A 1031 -7.73 26.17 5.46
CA PRO A 1031 -6.96 27.20 4.78
C PRO A 1031 -7.60 27.60 3.43
N ALA A 1032 -7.68 28.89 3.12
CA ALA A 1032 -8.22 29.37 1.84
C ALA A 1032 -7.42 28.90 0.62
N ALA A 1033 -8.11 28.71 -0.51
CA ALA A 1033 -7.47 28.30 -1.76
C ALA A 1033 -6.78 29.47 -2.49
N THR A 1034 -5.46 29.35 -2.61
CA THR A 1034 -4.51 30.11 -3.46
C THR A 1034 -4.16 31.57 -3.14
N GLY A 1035 -2.85 31.80 -2.94
CA GLY A 1035 -2.04 32.76 -3.71
C GLY A 1035 -2.26 34.28 -3.53
N SER A 1036 -3.10 34.68 -2.58
CA SER A 1036 -3.30 36.09 -2.23
C SER A 1036 -3.13 36.26 -0.73
N ALA A 1037 -2.40 37.30 -0.34
CA ALA A 1037 -1.91 37.65 1.00
C ALA A 1037 -2.99 37.96 2.06
N ASN A 1038 -4.20 37.42 1.91
CA ASN A 1038 -5.29 37.45 2.87
C ASN A 1038 -5.74 36.00 3.13
N SER A 1039 -4.96 35.22 3.87
CA SER A 1039 -5.36 33.88 4.32
C SER A 1039 -6.34 34.00 5.50
N ALA A 1040 -7.57 34.40 5.21
CA ALA A 1040 -8.67 34.15 6.12
C ALA A 1040 -8.89 32.64 6.20
N GLU A 1041 -8.89 32.07 7.42
CA GLU A 1041 -9.51 30.78 7.65
C GLU A 1041 -10.92 30.82 7.07
N VAL A 1042 -11.19 29.96 6.08
CA VAL A 1042 -12.52 29.88 5.50
C VAL A 1042 -13.34 29.04 6.47
N PRO A 1043 -14.39 29.59 7.09
CA PRO A 1043 -15.29 28.77 7.87
C PRO A 1043 -15.89 27.71 6.94
N VAL A 1044 -15.81 26.46 7.34
CA VAL A 1044 -16.38 25.35 6.58
C VAL A 1044 -17.26 24.50 7.45
N THR A 1045 -18.30 23.99 6.83
CA THR A 1045 -19.11 22.93 7.41
C THR A 1045 -18.76 21.65 6.68
N ILE A 1046 -18.13 20.72 7.39
CA ILE A 1046 -17.84 19.37 6.89
C ILE A 1046 -18.93 18.44 7.42
N GLN A 1047 -19.71 17.88 6.50
CA GLN A 1047 -20.70 16.85 6.79
C GLN A 1047 -20.17 15.52 6.25
N PRO A 1048 -19.64 14.63 7.10
CA PRO A 1048 -19.31 13.27 6.68
C PRO A 1048 -20.55 12.55 6.16
N LEU A 1049 -20.38 11.80 5.08
CA LEU A 1049 -21.35 10.86 4.56
C LEU A 1049 -20.90 9.45 4.92
N SER A 1050 -21.86 8.58 5.23
CA SER A 1050 -21.58 7.17 5.43
C SER A 1050 -21.02 6.54 4.16
N ALA A 1051 -20.04 5.65 4.27
CA ALA A 1051 -19.37 5.05 3.12
C ALA A 1051 -20.35 4.27 2.22
N GLU A 1052 -21.40 3.68 2.80
CA GLU A 1052 -22.48 3.00 2.09
C GLU A 1052 -23.37 3.92 1.24
N ASN A 1053 -23.23 5.24 1.36
CA ASN A 1053 -23.99 6.21 0.55
C ASN A 1053 -23.34 6.48 -0.81
N VAL A 1054 -22.19 5.88 -1.13
CA VAL A 1054 -21.59 5.96 -2.46
C VAL A 1054 -21.83 4.64 -3.16
N LEU A 1055 -22.73 4.66 -4.14
CA LEU A 1055 -23.18 3.50 -4.89
C LEU A 1055 -22.57 3.52 -6.29
N SER A 1056 -22.14 2.37 -6.79
CA SER A 1056 -21.72 2.19 -8.18
C SER A 1056 -22.16 0.82 -8.67
N SER A 1057 -22.70 0.72 -9.89
CA SER A 1057 -23.20 -0.53 -10.46
C SER A 1057 -22.07 -1.53 -10.71
N ASN A 1058 -20.93 -1.05 -11.23
CA ASN A 1058 -19.91 -1.90 -11.81
C ASN A 1058 -18.59 -1.90 -11.02
N ILE A 1059 -18.43 -1.02 -10.03
CA ILE A 1059 -17.16 -0.81 -9.34
C ILE A 1059 -17.35 -0.90 -7.84
N SER A 1060 -16.55 -1.75 -7.20
CA SER A 1060 -16.54 -1.88 -5.76
C SER A 1060 -15.53 -0.91 -5.16
N ILE A 1061 -16.04 0.16 -4.56
CA ILE A 1061 -15.22 1.13 -3.84
C ILE A 1061 -15.23 0.79 -2.36
N LYS A 1062 -14.05 0.53 -1.78
CA LYS A 1062 -13.90 0.35 -0.32
C LYS A 1062 -13.22 1.57 0.27
N PHE A 1063 -13.95 2.33 1.08
CA PHE A 1063 -13.45 3.56 1.67
C PHE A 1063 -12.62 3.30 2.92
N ALA A 1064 -11.41 3.87 2.97
CA ALA A 1064 -10.58 3.88 4.16
C ALA A 1064 -10.82 5.10 5.06
N ALA A 1065 -11.65 6.05 4.59
CA ALA A 1065 -12.15 7.22 5.31
C ALA A 1065 -13.49 7.63 4.67
N PRO A 1066 -14.44 8.19 5.43
CA PRO A 1066 -15.75 8.52 4.90
C PRO A 1066 -15.65 9.62 3.83
N PRO A 1067 -16.49 9.55 2.77
CA PRO A 1067 -16.82 10.69 1.92
C PRO A 1067 -17.33 11.88 2.74
N VAL A 1068 -17.19 13.10 2.23
CA VAL A 1068 -17.64 14.30 2.95
C VAL A 1068 -18.32 15.29 2.02
N ILE A 1069 -19.32 16.01 2.51
CA ILE A 1069 -19.86 17.21 1.89
C ILE A 1069 -19.22 18.42 2.59
N ILE A 1070 -18.56 19.27 1.81
CA ILE A 1070 -17.93 20.50 2.29
C ILE A 1070 -18.60 21.66 1.57
N ASN A 1071 -19.26 22.55 2.32
CA ASN A 1071 -19.97 23.70 1.77
C ASN A 1071 -20.94 23.36 0.61
N GLY A 1072 -21.60 22.20 0.68
CA GLY A 1072 -22.54 21.74 -0.34
C GLY A 1072 -21.91 21.02 -1.54
N GLN A 1073 -20.60 20.81 -1.57
CA GLN A 1073 -19.90 20.03 -2.59
C GLN A 1073 -19.42 18.69 -2.02
N ALA A 1074 -19.58 17.60 -2.78
CA ALA A 1074 -19.09 16.28 -2.38
C ALA A 1074 -17.60 16.12 -2.67
N TYR A 1075 -16.88 15.56 -1.69
CA TYR A 1075 -15.46 15.24 -1.76
C TYR A 1075 -15.24 13.78 -1.40
N LEU A 1076 -14.35 13.12 -2.14
CA LEU A 1076 -13.95 11.74 -1.88
C LEU A 1076 -12.46 11.65 -1.50
N PRO A 1077 -12.08 10.70 -0.61
CA PRO A 1077 -10.68 10.36 -0.41
C PRO A 1077 -10.09 9.81 -1.72
N ILE A 1078 -9.16 10.53 -2.32
CA ILE A 1078 -8.71 10.25 -3.69
C ILE A 1078 -8.12 8.84 -3.84
N ARG A 1079 -7.39 8.35 -2.84
CA ARG A 1079 -6.78 7.03 -2.89
C ARG A 1079 -7.83 5.91 -2.98
N SER A 1080 -8.85 5.95 -2.12
CA SER A 1080 -9.92 4.93 -2.09
C SER A 1080 -10.67 4.85 -3.41
N VAL A 1081 -10.87 5.99 -4.08
CA VAL A 1081 -11.51 6.03 -5.39
C VAL A 1081 -10.52 5.52 -6.44
N SER A 1082 -9.41 6.21 -6.65
CA SER A 1082 -8.48 5.96 -7.75
C SER A 1082 -7.93 4.52 -7.78
N GLU A 1083 -7.61 3.92 -6.64
CA GLU A 1083 -7.14 2.53 -6.58
C GLU A 1083 -8.23 1.51 -6.98
N SER A 1084 -9.50 1.79 -6.65
CA SER A 1084 -10.64 0.97 -7.11
C SER A 1084 -10.85 1.00 -8.63
N PHE A 1085 -10.26 1.99 -9.33
CA PHE A 1085 -10.21 2.08 -10.79
C PHE A 1085 -8.89 1.58 -11.39
N GLY A 1086 -8.03 0.92 -10.60
CA GLY A 1086 -6.74 0.42 -11.07
C GLY A 1086 -5.70 1.52 -11.31
N ALA A 1087 -5.92 2.74 -10.81
CA ALA A 1087 -4.98 3.85 -10.95
C ALA A 1087 -3.93 3.83 -9.84
N ALA A 1088 -2.68 4.16 -10.19
CA ALA A 1088 -1.61 4.37 -9.23
C ALA A 1088 -1.71 5.77 -8.62
N VAL A 1089 -1.60 5.88 -7.30
CA VAL A 1089 -1.66 7.17 -6.58
C VAL A 1089 -0.34 7.47 -5.89
N ASP A 1090 0.39 8.47 -6.38
CA ASP A 1090 1.59 9.01 -5.75
C ASP A 1090 1.24 10.31 -5.00
N TRP A 1091 1.83 10.48 -3.83
CA TRP A 1091 1.74 11.73 -3.08
C TRP A 1091 3.12 12.32 -3.02
N ASP A 1092 3.34 13.46 -3.69
CA ASP A 1092 4.52 14.25 -3.47
C ASP A 1092 4.27 15.08 -2.22
N PRO A 1093 4.93 14.71 -1.11
CA PRO A 1093 4.85 15.56 0.03
C PRO A 1093 5.39 16.97 -0.35
N GLU A 1094 6.60 17.15 -0.87
CA GLU A 1094 7.29 18.46 -0.91
C GLU A 1094 6.47 19.58 -1.55
N SER A 1095 5.74 19.27 -2.61
CA SER A 1095 4.85 20.20 -3.31
C SER A 1095 3.39 20.16 -2.86
N PHE A 1096 3.02 19.29 -1.91
CA PHE A 1096 1.64 18.95 -1.54
C PHE A 1096 0.81 18.56 -2.77
N THR A 1097 1.38 17.74 -3.66
CA THR A 1097 0.73 17.35 -4.91
C THR A 1097 0.38 15.87 -4.87
N VAL A 1098 -0.88 15.55 -5.09
CA VAL A 1098 -1.30 14.19 -5.41
C VAL A 1098 -1.22 13.99 -6.92
N THR A 1099 -0.67 12.85 -7.34
CA THR A 1099 -0.61 12.40 -8.72
C THR A 1099 -1.34 11.08 -8.84
N VAL A 1100 -2.37 11.02 -9.67
CA VAL A 1100 -3.08 9.79 -10.04
C VAL A 1100 -2.68 9.45 -11.47
N SER A 1101 -2.24 8.22 -11.71
CA SER A 1101 -1.80 7.75 -13.03
C SER A 1101 -2.54 6.48 -13.42
N THR A 1102 -3.19 6.48 -14.57
CA THR A 1102 -3.71 5.29 -15.23
C THR A 1102 -2.86 4.97 -16.47
N GLU A 1103 -3.22 3.92 -17.20
CA GLU A 1103 -2.63 3.62 -18.52
C GLU A 1103 -2.93 4.70 -19.59
N TYR A 1104 -3.98 5.51 -19.40
CA TYR A 1104 -4.44 6.49 -20.40
C TYR A 1104 -4.30 7.95 -19.96
N THR A 1105 -4.26 8.27 -18.66
CA THR A 1105 -4.22 9.65 -18.18
C THR A 1105 -3.44 9.83 -16.88
N THR A 1106 -2.84 11.01 -16.71
CA THR A 1106 -2.17 11.44 -15.46
C THR A 1106 -2.83 12.70 -14.92
N ILE A 1107 -3.42 12.60 -13.73
CA ILE A 1107 -4.06 13.70 -13.02
C ILE A 1107 -3.13 14.17 -11.91
N THR A 1108 -2.84 15.46 -11.84
CA THR A 1108 -2.09 16.05 -10.72
C THR A 1108 -2.90 17.16 -10.08
N SER A 1109 -2.97 17.17 -8.75
CA SER A 1109 -3.67 18.21 -8.01
C SER A 1109 -2.89 18.60 -6.77
N SER A 1110 -2.74 19.89 -6.54
CA SER A 1110 -2.05 20.42 -5.36
C SER A 1110 -3.05 20.87 -4.30
N ILE A 1111 -2.73 20.63 -3.04
CA ILE A 1111 -3.63 20.99 -1.92
C ILE A 1111 -3.84 22.50 -1.87
N ASN A 1112 -5.08 22.90 -1.58
CA ASN A 1112 -5.54 24.28 -1.54
C ASN A 1112 -5.34 25.04 -2.86
N GLN A 1113 -5.24 24.32 -3.99
CA GLN A 1113 -5.25 24.90 -5.33
C GLN A 1113 -6.54 24.52 -6.07
N VAL A 1114 -7.16 25.51 -6.71
CA VAL A 1114 -8.32 25.33 -7.62
C VAL A 1114 -7.88 25.03 -9.05
N THR A 1115 -6.57 24.88 -9.29
CA THR A 1115 -6.02 24.45 -10.56
C THR A 1115 -5.40 23.08 -10.38
N ALA A 1116 -5.93 22.10 -11.09
CA ALA A 1116 -5.34 20.78 -11.26
C ALA A 1116 -4.78 20.65 -12.68
N TYR A 1117 -4.15 19.53 -13.00
CA TYR A 1117 -3.67 19.23 -14.35
C TYR A 1117 -4.08 17.82 -14.76
N ILE A 1118 -4.56 17.68 -15.99
CA ILE A 1118 -4.82 16.39 -16.65
C ILE A 1118 -3.85 16.30 -17.83
N ASP A 1119 -3.00 15.29 -17.84
CA ASP A 1119 -1.93 15.10 -18.83
C ASP A 1119 -1.06 16.35 -19.04
N GLY A 1120 -0.81 17.06 -17.93
CA GLY A 1120 -0.03 18.30 -17.88
C GLY A 1120 -0.78 19.54 -18.37
N GLN A 1121 -2.04 19.43 -18.82
CA GLN A 1121 -2.88 20.57 -19.18
C GLN A 1121 -3.63 21.09 -17.95
N PRO A 1122 -3.56 22.41 -17.65
CA PRO A 1122 -4.24 22.97 -16.48
C PRO A 1122 -5.76 22.97 -16.66
N ILE A 1123 -6.48 22.56 -15.62
CA ILE A 1123 -7.93 22.61 -15.51
C ILE A 1123 -8.33 23.30 -14.21
N VAL A 1124 -9.36 24.14 -14.27
CA VAL A 1124 -9.95 24.76 -13.08
C VAL A 1124 -10.97 23.80 -12.50
N ILE A 1125 -10.85 23.51 -11.21
CA ILE A 1125 -11.75 22.61 -10.49
C ILE A 1125 -12.69 23.40 -9.57
N ASP A 1126 -13.93 22.92 -9.42
CA ASP A 1126 -15.03 23.60 -8.71
C ASP A 1126 -14.77 23.82 -7.20
N GLY A 1127 -13.74 23.18 -6.66
CA GLY A 1127 -13.24 23.37 -5.30
C GLY A 1127 -11.81 22.85 -5.16
N PRO A 1128 -11.00 23.41 -4.27
CA PRO A 1128 -9.61 22.99 -4.11
C PRO A 1128 -9.52 21.55 -3.60
N SER A 1129 -8.44 20.83 -3.95
CA SER A 1129 -8.12 19.60 -3.22
C SER A 1129 -7.70 19.92 -1.79
N LEU A 1130 -8.16 19.15 -0.81
CA LEU A 1130 -7.99 19.43 0.62
C LEU A 1130 -7.24 18.30 1.32
N LEU A 1131 -6.45 18.65 2.33
CA LEU A 1131 -5.84 17.68 3.23
C LEU A 1131 -6.62 17.69 4.55
N LEU A 1132 -7.41 16.66 4.80
CA LEU A 1132 -8.26 16.52 5.99
C LEU A 1132 -7.89 15.23 6.72
N ASP A 1133 -7.62 15.34 8.03
CA ASP A 1133 -7.22 14.20 8.86
C ASP A 1133 -6.06 13.36 8.25
N GLY A 1134 -5.08 14.04 7.65
CA GLY A 1134 -3.93 13.41 6.99
C GLY A 1134 -4.22 12.72 5.65
N ARG A 1135 -5.42 12.90 5.09
CA ARG A 1135 -5.88 12.27 3.85
C ARG A 1135 -6.26 13.32 2.81
N THR A 1136 -5.95 13.04 1.55
CA THR A 1136 -6.27 13.94 0.44
C THR A 1136 -7.70 13.71 -0.04
N TYR A 1137 -8.50 14.76 0.08
CA TYR A 1137 -9.88 14.84 -0.42
C TYR A 1137 -9.92 15.67 -1.69
N VAL A 1138 -10.59 15.15 -2.71
CA VAL A 1138 -10.76 15.85 -3.98
C VAL A 1138 -12.25 15.98 -4.33
N PRO A 1139 -12.66 17.05 -5.04
CA PRO A 1139 -14.03 17.19 -5.48
C PRO A 1139 -14.44 15.97 -6.31
N LEU A 1140 -15.58 15.38 -5.97
CA LEU A 1140 -16.10 14.17 -6.61
C LEU A 1140 -16.24 14.35 -8.13
N ARG A 1141 -16.85 15.45 -8.56
CA ARG A 1141 -17.09 15.73 -9.98
C ARG A 1141 -15.79 15.78 -10.78
N PHE A 1142 -14.75 16.42 -10.22
CA PHE A 1142 -13.45 16.51 -10.88
C PHE A 1142 -12.84 15.12 -11.10
N ILE A 1143 -12.81 14.28 -10.07
CA ILE A 1143 -12.21 12.95 -10.19
C ILE A 1143 -13.06 12.02 -11.06
N SER A 1144 -14.39 12.11 -11.01
CA SER A 1144 -15.27 11.29 -11.85
C SER A 1144 -15.17 11.64 -13.32
N GLU A 1145 -15.25 12.93 -13.67
CA GLU A 1145 -15.12 13.40 -15.07
C GLU A 1145 -13.75 13.07 -15.65
N SER A 1146 -12.68 13.23 -14.85
CA SER A 1146 -11.32 12.90 -15.28
C SER A 1146 -11.10 11.40 -15.53
N LEU A 1147 -11.93 10.55 -14.93
CA LEU A 1147 -11.92 9.10 -15.12
C LEU A 1147 -13.00 8.62 -16.12
N GLY A 1148 -13.76 9.55 -16.72
CA GLY A 1148 -14.80 9.23 -17.71
C GLY A 1148 -16.11 8.72 -17.12
N LEU A 1149 -16.43 9.05 -15.86
CA LEU A 1149 -17.56 8.50 -15.11
C LEU A 1149 -18.66 9.53 -14.89
N GLY A 1150 -19.92 9.07 -14.93
CA GLY A 1150 -21.10 9.82 -14.54
C GLY A 1150 -21.30 9.84 -13.02
N VAL A 1151 -21.90 10.94 -12.51
CA VAL A 1151 -22.24 11.09 -11.08
C VAL A 1151 -23.61 11.71 -10.93
N ASP A 1152 -24.48 11.02 -10.20
CA ASP A 1152 -25.82 11.48 -9.80
C ASP A 1152 -25.93 11.62 -8.28
N TRP A 1153 -26.71 12.61 -7.82
CA TRP A 1153 -26.91 12.90 -6.40
C TRP A 1153 -28.39 12.81 -6.02
N ASN A 1154 -28.73 11.86 -5.14
CA ASN A 1154 -30.02 11.80 -4.50
C ASN A 1154 -29.98 12.59 -3.19
N ALA A 1155 -30.58 13.79 -3.19
CA ALA A 1155 -30.55 14.70 -2.05
C ALA A 1155 -31.37 14.22 -0.85
N ALA A 1156 -32.49 13.52 -1.07
CA ALA A 1156 -33.37 13.05 -0.01
C ALA A 1156 -32.68 12.00 0.87
N MET A 1157 -31.94 11.09 0.24
CA MET A 1157 -31.24 10.00 0.91
C MET A 1157 -29.74 10.28 1.13
N GLN A 1158 -29.25 11.41 0.63
CA GLN A 1158 -27.83 11.78 0.62
C GLN A 1158 -26.93 10.72 -0.03
N ILE A 1159 -27.35 10.20 -1.18
CA ILE A 1159 -26.65 9.14 -1.93
C ILE A 1159 -25.96 9.69 -3.18
N ILE A 1160 -24.71 9.31 -3.37
CA ILE A 1160 -23.93 9.51 -4.59
C ILE A 1160 -24.02 8.23 -5.41
N GLN A 1161 -24.51 8.30 -6.64
CA GLN A 1161 -24.48 7.20 -7.61
C GLN A 1161 -23.42 7.48 -8.66
N ILE A 1162 -22.50 6.54 -8.89
CA ILE A 1162 -21.43 6.62 -9.88
C ILE A 1162 -21.76 5.65 -11.01
N THR A 1163 -21.92 6.18 -12.22
CA THR A 1163 -22.26 5.46 -13.45
C THR A 1163 -21.09 5.52 -14.44
N ASN A 1164 -21.11 4.61 -15.43
CA ASN A 1164 -20.11 4.56 -16.50
C ASN A 1164 -20.63 5.24 -17.77
#